data_AF-A0A8J8AHV4-F1
#
_entry.id   AF-A0A8J8AHV4-F1
#
_cell.length_a   1.000
_cell.length_b   1.000
_cell.length_c   1.000
_cell.angle_alpha   90.00
_cell.angle_beta   90.00
_cell.angle_gamma   90.00
#
_symmetry.space_group_name_H-M   'P 1'
#
loop_
_entity.id
_entity.type
_entity.pdbx_description
1 polymer ?
#
loop_
_entity_poly.entity_id
_entity_poly.type
_entity_poly.pdbx_seq_one_letter_code
_entity_poly.pdbx_strand_id
1 'polypeptide(L)'
;MVTAAGSTAQATSLETQNDPYEKFWEILNREAELVVKLNHTGPNNPLVQSTAVELIQNSRLGAENAANISALIWQALEELKASGVKTYYTAEELREMAQNISRNGLPQETVEALKVQGWSDEQIQALEDYIVKNADGINEDFNMTAFLEEFSMAFIDVAFKYNEYETWTLEKWKWTNPQEINMNLGNLLINPVLADEWLDLYLGHSEGNYSKMKSAAEKLRDKMYDMIVGKTLNKETLTELKEHGDLWQLIELRRDVYVMWWLKNGGVVFRVYNSADNSSYGVYYWPNATAAYELASNIEALLTAKELGNNNPEVQWRLNDKIERLKSSLGVYPVKSGNSSDIVTVPQDSIENITLPIINPGEKYGGITDPVKKPAMDSSNILNSQSIEITPSESNSETFKEGSRILTALNPDTTRSLKINNVMVIPVEVSEDYATYKVSMDITVSGASATNVTVEIEGTELKYSKDIGAIDNGETITVESTVSGRVYGDYEVEVSGKIKVTYQFITEYHTNSESSLNPDDTPPTYSTLQAVEEYSSTIKLQYDPTKNIDVEVMTTPQSGYIKENDSVQFKIKVSNHNPFSITGSYYLKVEVPYIVSEDIIESKFKEFTGSLSLQGFDDSTVYVGSITYPKQGTYKYEGYFKVGQYYKKFNGTIEVKPRPDGESPRIKITPLDWPSTARRGNTVSFKVQLDSTHHNDREARVELIIDNELPPVQTVETSVKAGSSTTVTLTWYVPSSIPLGEHKVTVRVWSRDITTSNSEYIADAITLSNPDNPDDEKDHTINIGGLFNIKLLAYPTELEGGGEVYLQVKAWNYDGSLIPVKGFIEVDGDVIKNIEAKIPASANGDQILKLRYNFAGVGTHTIKVFLDNYDGEPNGEGEEYWSEVRVEVKPMNGTELKQVGFECDDPEFNWNGIEYKAKMVCRAIIYNPTQNNVNINSISVKEWSVDNQEFMESLESAWTVEYPAKVKPSQTVEIVFKNTAHTGLITLEKDLFGDYVGISIRYTISPQNTGDINFTGFDVITIKQDNTDVIADVGTNVILFGIDVRAGITIFKLARNKETAEALKKAWPYVVSFFRWAWPKLDN
;
A
#
# COMPACT_ATOMS: atom_id res chain seq x y z
N MET A 1 47.85 48.74 -6.71
CA MET A 1 48.49 47.84 -7.70
C MET A 1 48.34 46.43 -7.12
N VAL A 2 47.54 45.52 -7.70
CA VAL A 2 47.60 44.92 -9.06
C VAL A 2 48.63 43.79 -9.12
N THR A 3 48.13 42.55 -8.93
CA THR A 3 48.51 41.24 -9.55
C THR A 3 50.00 40.78 -9.52
N ALA A 4 50.35 39.48 -9.56
CA ALA A 4 49.59 38.26 -9.89
C ALA A 4 50.14 36.99 -9.16
N ALA A 5 49.60 35.83 -9.54
CA ALA A 5 49.98 34.45 -9.20
C ALA A 5 51.49 34.12 -9.24
N GLY A 6 51.96 33.03 -8.61
CA GLY A 6 51.25 32.03 -7.79
C GLY A 6 51.94 30.66 -7.82
N SER A 7 51.38 29.67 -7.10
CA SER A 7 51.64 28.21 -7.26
C SER A 7 50.64 27.42 -6.40
N THR A 8 49.58 26.91 -7.01
CA THR A 8 48.58 26.02 -6.36
C THR A 8 48.49 24.72 -7.14
N ALA A 9 48.85 23.60 -6.51
CA ALA A 9 48.69 22.26 -7.05
C ALA A 9 48.52 21.23 -5.91
N GLN A 10 47.56 20.32 -6.09
CA GLN A 10 47.42 19.02 -5.42
C GLN A 10 47.31 19.02 -3.87
N ALA A 11 46.09 19.26 -3.38
CA ALA A 11 45.66 18.87 -2.02
C ALA A 11 44.12 18.65 -1.93
N THR A 12 43.49 18.13 -2.98
CA THR A 12 42.00 18.11 -3.12
C THR A 12 41.48 16.91 -3.95
N SER A 13 42.00 15.68 -3.73
CA SER A 13 41.56 14.49 -4.50
C SER A 13 41.87 13.14 -3.84
N LEU A 14 41.75 13.02 -2.51
CA LEU A 14 41.95 11.73 -1.80
C LEU A 14 40.98 11.45 -0.64
N GLU A 15 40.32 12.46 -0.05
CA GLU A 15 39.39 12.24 1.07
C GLU A 15 37.97 11.87 0.59
N THR A 16 37.59 12.25 -0.63
CA THR A 16 36.30 11.95 -1.28
C THR A 16 36.24 10.56 -1.93
N GLN A 17 36.91 9.55 -1.36
CA GLN A 17 36.94 8.19 -1.92
C GLN A 17 36.61 7.10 -0.88
N ASN A 18 36.08 7.51 0.27
CA ASN A 18 35.86 6.67 1.43
C ASN A 18 34.56 6.94 2.20
N ASP A 19 33.64 7.75 1.67
CA ASP A 19 32.31 7.90 2.27
C ASP A 19 31.52 6.57 2.15
N PRO A 20 31.07 5.95 3.27
CA PRO A 20 30.26 4.74 3.22
C PRO A 20 28.94 4.92 2.46
N TYR A 21 28.33 6.11 2.51
CA TYR A 21 27.03 6.41 1.91
C TYR A 21 27.13 6.65 0.40
N GLU A 22 28.27 7.16 -0.09
CA GLU A 22 28.56 7.22 -1.53
C GLU A 22 28.78 5.79 -2.08
N LYS A 23 29.59 4.99 -1.37
CA LYS A 23 29.82 3.57 -1.71
C LYS A 23 28.56 2.71 -1.67
N PHE A 24 27.61 3.00 -0.78
CA PHE A 24 26.33 2.30 -0.74
C PHE A 24 25.61 2.37 -2.10
N TRP A 25 25.53 3.57 -2.68
CA TRP A 25 24.91 3.76 -3.99
C TRP A 25 25.77 3.21 -5.13
N GLU A 26 27.10 3.29 -5.08
CA GLU A 26 27.97 2.62 -6.06
C GLU A 26 27.73 1.11 -6.10
N ILE A 27 27.70 0.47 -4.93
CA ILE A 27 27.48 -0.97 -4.77
C ILE A 27 26.06 -1.35 -5.19
N LEU A 28 25.03 -0.61 -4.75
CA LEU A 28 23.63 -0.92 -5.06
C LEU A 28 23.31 -0.82 -6.55
N ASN A 29 23.81 0.22 -7.23
CA ASN A 29 23.67 0.33 -8.69
C ASN A 29 24.38 -0.83 -9.40
N ARG A 30 25.56 -1.24 -8.91
CA ARG A 30 26.30 -2.37 -9.47
C ARG A 30 25.61 -3.71 -9.22
N GLU A 31 24.93 -3.88 -8.08
CA GLU A 31 24.15 -5.07 -7.75
C GLU A 31 22.99 -5.23 -8.74
N ALA A 32 22.22 -4.17 -8.97
CA ALA A 32 21.12 -4.15 -9.94
C ALA A 32 21.61 -4.48 -11.37
N GLU A 33 22.69 -3.84 -11.84
CA GLU A 33 23.31 -4.16 -13.13
C GLU A 33 23.68 -5.65 -13.26
N LEU A 34 24.21 -6.25 -12.19
CA LEU A 34 24.71 -7.62 -12.19
C LEU A 34 23.60 -8.66 -12.04
N VAL A 35 22.55 -8.40 -11.25
CA VAL A 35 21.36 -9.25 -11.13
C VAL A 35 20.62 -9.32 -12.47
N VAL A 36 20.34 -8.18 -13.11
CA VAL A 36 19.71 -8.12 -14.45
C VAL A 36 20.56 -8.85 -15.49
N LYS A 37 21.88 -8.61 -15.51
CA LYS A 37 22.84 -9.27 -16.40
C LYS A 37 22.88 -10.78 -16.17
N LEU A 38 22.81 -11.27 -14.93
CA LEU A 38 22.79 -12.70 -14.64
C LEU A 38 21.47 -13.35 -15.06
N ASN A 39 20.33 -12.72 -14.76
CA ASN A 39 19.00 -13.27 -15.09
C ASN A 39 18.80 -13.40 -16.62
N HIS A 40 19.34 -12.45 -17.39
CA HIS A 40 19.36 -12.50 -18.86
C HIS A 40 20.43 -13.46 -19.45
N THR A 41 21.40 -13.91 -18.66
CA THR A 41 22.48 -14.78 -19.13
C THR A 41 22.07 -16.25 -19.04
N GLY A 42 21.51 -16.79 -20.13
CA GLY A 42 21.07 -18.19 -20.20
C GLY A 42 22.17 -19.20 -19.80
N PRO A 43 21.80 -20.32 -19.15
CA PRO A 43 22.69 -21.10 -18.28
C PRO A 43 23.86 -21.83 -18.96
N ASN A 44 23.81 -22.00 -20.29
CA ASN A 44 24.88 -22.61 -21.07
C ASN A 44 25.91 -21.58 -21.58
N ASN A 45 25.79 -20.29 -21.20
CA ASN A 45 26.69 -19.22 -21.62
C ASN A 45 27.95 -19.19 -20.72
N PRO A 46 29.17 -19.18 -21.28
CA PRO A 46 30.40 -19.11 -20.48
C PRO A 46 30.52 -17.86 -19.58
N LEU A 47 29.73 -16.81 -19.84
CA LEU A 47 29.70 -15.59 -19.02
C LEU A 47 28.87 -15.71 -17.72
N VAL A 48 28.10 -16.79 -17.52
CA VAL A 48 27.35 -17.01 -16.26
C VAL A 48 28.31 -17.03 -15.08
N GLN A 49 29.38 -17.82 -15.15
CA GLN A 49 30.34 -17.96 -14.05
C GLN A 49 31.01 -16.63 -13.68
N SER A 50 31.49 -15.86 -14.67
CA SER A 50 32.11 -14.56 -14.39
C SER A 50 31.13 -13.56 -13.79
N THR A 51 29.87 -13.57 -14.25
CA THR A 51 28.83 -12.65 -13.75
C THR A 51 28.38 -13.04 -12.34
N ALA A 52 28.19 -14.33 -12.06
CA ALA A 52 27.80 -14.81 -10.74
C ALA A 52 28.89 -14.55 -9.69
N VAL A 53 30.17 -14.76 -10.03
CA VAL A 53 31.30 -14.45 -9.13
C VAL A 53 31.43 -12.94 -8.89
N GLU A 54 31.22 -12.12 -9.92
CA GLU A 54 31.24 -10.66 -9.82
C GLU A 54 30.08 -10.13 -8.95
N LEU A 55 28.88 -10.70 -9.11
CA LEU A 55 27.71 -10.39 -8.29
C LEU A 55 27.93 -10.77 -6.83
N ILE A 56 28.32 -12.02 -6.54
CA ILE A 56 28.62 -12.49 -5.18
C ILE A 56 29.65 -11.61 -4.47
N GLN A 57 30.65 -11.09 -5.18
CA GLN A 57 31.63 -10.15 -4.61
C GLN A 57 31.02 -8.77 -4.31
N ASN A 58 30.09 -8.30 -5.14
CA ASN A 58 29.38 -7.05 -4.93
C ASN A 58 28.35 -7.15 -3.80
N SER A 59 27.61 -8.27 -3.70
CA SER A 59 26.69 -8.59 -2.61
C SER A 59 27.39 -8.53 -1.25
N ARG A 60 28.55 -9.19 -1.11
CA ARG A 60 29.36 -9.17 0.13
C ARG A 60 29.80 -7.77 0.52
N LEU A 61 30.23 -6.95 -0.45
CA LEU A 61 30.58 -5.54 -0.21
C LEU A 61 29.36 -4.74 0.22
N GLY A 62 28.17 -5.04 -0.31
CA GLY A 62 26.90 -4.43 0.10
C GLY A 62 26.53 -4.78 1.54
N ALA A 63 26.65 -6.05 1.92
CA ALA A 63 26.42 -6.50 3.29
C ALA A 63 27.41 -5.88 4.29
N GLU A 64 28.71 -5.81 3.97
CA GLU A 64 29.73 -5.13 4.79
C GLU A 64 29.44 -3.62 4.90
N ASN A 65 29.11 -2.97 3.78
CA ASN A 65 28.82 -1.53 3.74
C ASN A 65 27.56 -1.16 4.54
N ALA A 66 26.48 -1.94 4.41
CA ALA A 66 25.25 -1.73 5.14
C ALA A 66 25.42 -2.00 6.65
N ALA A 67 26.17 -3.05 7.02
CA ALA A 67 26.56 -3.30 8.42
C ALA A 67 27.39 -2.15 9.03
N ASN A 68 28.27 -1.52 8.24
CA ASN A 68 29.03 -0.33 8.64
C ASN A 68 28.12 0.90 8.82
N ILE A 69 27.21 1.17 7.88
CA ILE A 69 26.23 2.27 7.99
C ILE A 69 25.35 2.10 9.24
N SER A 70 24.84 0.88 9.48
CA SER A 70 24.11 0.53 10.71
C SER A 70 24.87 0.89 11.98
N ALA A 71 26.17 0.58 12.03
CA ALA A 71 27.03 0.90 13.18
C ALA A 71 27.29 2.41 13.33
N LEU A 72 27.46 3.16 12.24
CA LEU A 72 27.62 4.62 12.27
C LEU A 72 26.36 5.32 12.77
N ILE A 73 25.17 4.87 12.36
CA ILE A 73 23.88 5.38 12.88
C ILE A 73 23.75 5.09 14.38
N TRP A 74 24.10 3.88 14.82
CA TRP A 74 24.07 3.52 16.25
C TRP A 74 25.05 4.36 17.09
N GLN A 75 26.27 4.57 16.60
CA GLN A 75 27.27 5.42 17.28
C GLN A 75 26.79 6.87 17.38
N ALA A 76 26.23 7.43 16.30
CA ALA A 76 25.65 8.76 16.30
C ALA A 76 24.52 8.91 17.33
N LEU A 77 23.69 7.88 17.50
CA LEU A 77 22.65 7.84 18.54
C LEU A 77 23.22 7.76 19.96
N GLU A 78 24.22 6.91 20.23
CA GLU A 78 24.85 6.83 21.55
C GLU A 78 25.58 8.13 21.91
N GLU A 79 26.18 8.82 20.94
CA GLU A 79 26.70 10.18 21.13
C GLU A 79 25.60 11.21 21.43
N LEU A 80 24.44 11.14 20.75
CA LEU A 80 23.27 11.98 21.05
C LEU A 80 22.75 11.74 22.47
N LYS A 81 22.58 10.47 22.88
CA LYS A 81 22.19 10.09 24.25
C LYS A 81 23.19 10.62 25.28
N ALA A 82 24.50 10.44 25.04
CA ALA A 82 25.56 10.93 25.92
C ALA A 82 25.65 12.46 26.01
N SER A 83 25.22 13.18 24.96
CA SER A 83 25.19 14.65 24.94
C SER A 83 24.05 15.28 25.77
N GLY A 84 23.10 14.48 26.25
CA GLY A 84 21.94 14.98 27.03
C GLY A 84 20.90 15.76 26.21
N VAL A 85 20.97 15.67 24.87
CA VAL A 85 20.02 16.31 23.95
C VAL A 85 18.62 15.69 24.10
N LYS A 86 17.59 16.52 24.07
CA LYS A 86 16.19 16.09 24.00
C LYS A 86 15.94 15.37 22.66
N THR A 87 15.44 14.13 22.71
CA THR A 87 15.20 13.30 21.51
C THR A 87 13.72 13.00 21.24
N TYR A 88 12.82 13.28 22.19
CA TYR A 88 11.37 13.17 22.03
C TYR A 88 10.76 14.57 21.93
N TYR A 89 9.86 14.83 20.98
CA TYR A 89 9.24 16.14 20.76
C TYR A 89 7.74 15.98 20.49
N THR A 90 6.88 16.79 21.12
CA THR A 90 5.44 16.70 20.86
C THR A 90 5.02 17.40 19.58
N ALA A 91 3.90 16.99 18.97
CA ALA A 91 3.32 17.61 17.78
C ALA A 91 3.23 19.14 17.90
N GLU A 92 2.90 19.65 19.10
CA GLU A 92 2.81 21.08 19.38
C GLU A 92 4.18 21.77 19.44
N GLU A 93 5.20 21.15 20.06
CA GLU A 93 6.57 21.67 20.02
C GLU A 93 7.11 21.72 18.58
N LEU A 94 6.77 20.73 17.76
CA LEU A 94 7.11 20.68 16.34
C LEU A 94 6.41 21.79 15.53
N ARG A 95 5.14 22.08 15.81
CA ARG A 95 4.42 23.24 15.25
C ARG A 95 5.04 24.56 15.68
N GLU A 96 5.36 24.74 16.96
CA GLU A 96 6.03 25.95 17.45
C GLU A 96 7.39 26.18 16.74
N MET A 97 8.15 25.11 16.49
CA MET A 97 9.42 25.20 15.76
C MET A 97 9.21 25.53 14.28
N ALA A 98 8.24 24.93 13.59
CA ALA A 98 7.91 25.28 12.20
C ALA A 98 7.41 26.73 12.08
N GLN A 99 6.53 27.19 12.99
CA GLN A 99 6.10 28.59 13.07
C GLN A 99 7.24 29.56 13.40
N ASN A 100 8.26 29.12 14.15
CA ASN A 100 9.44 29.92 14.44
C ASN A 100 10.35 30.06 13.21
N ILE A 101 10.53 28.99 12.42
CA ILE A 101 11.25 29.02 11.13
C ILE A 101 10.52 29.95 10.15
N SER A 102 9.20 29.83 10.03
CA SER A 102 8.34 30.72 9.22
C SER A 102 8.53 32.22 9.50
N ARG A 103 8.96 32.59 10.72
CA ARG A 103 9.13 33.99 11.15
C ARG A 103 10.58 34.48 11.13
N ASN A 104 11.57 33.58 11.17
CA ASN A 104 12.97 33.94 11.43
C ASN A 104 14.01 33.22 10.54
N GLY A 105 13.57 32.31 9.65
CA GLY A 105 14.44 31.37 8.94
C GLY A 105 14.97 30.25 9.84
N LEU A 106 15.80 29.39 9.27
CA LEU A 106 16.58 28.39 10.01
C LEU A 106 17.64 29.09 10.89
N PRO A 107 17.90 28.60 12.12
CA PRO A 107 18.94 29.18 12.97
C PRO A 107 20.31 29.16 12.29
N GLN A 108 21.06 30.28 12.38
CA GLN A 108 22.33 30.48 11.67
C GLN A 108 23.34 29.34 11.83
N GLU A 109 23.45 28.73 13.01
CA GLU A 109 24.36 27.60 13.28
C GLU A 109 23.96 26.35 12.44
N THR A 110 22.68 26.19 12.09
CA THR A 110 22.12 25.17 11.16
C THR A 110 22.46 25.50 9.71
N VAL A 111 22.27 26.74 9.30
CA VAL A 111 22.58 27.22 7.94
C VAL A 111 24.07 27.03 7.65
N GLU A 112 24.93 27.32 8.63
CA GLU A 112 26.37 27.07 8.53
C GLU A 112 26.70 25.56 8.51
N ALA A 113 26.01 24.72 9.28
CA ALA A 113 26.20 23.26 9.21
C ALA A 113 25.80 22.67 7.84
N LEU A 114 24.67 23.09 7.28
CA LEU A 114 24.20 22.69 5.95
C LEU A 114 25.17 23.15 4.84
N LYS A 115 25.67 24.39 4.91
CA LYS A 115 26.67 24.90 3.95
C LYS A 115 28.02 24.17 4.06
N VAL A 116 28.44 23.79 5.27
CA VAL A 116 29.64 22.94 5.46
C VAL A 116 29.45 21.55 4.83
N GLN A 117 28.21 21.04 4.76
CA GLN A 117 27.84 19.82 4.05
C GLN A 117 27.52 20.05 2.55
N GLY A 118 27.79 21.25 2.04
CA GLY A 118 27.66 21.58 0.61
C GLY A 118 26.23 21.80 0.13
N TRP A 119 25.30 22.20 1.00
CA TRP A 119 24.01 22.75 0.57
C TRP A 119 24.20 24.16 0.00
N SER A 120 23.50 24.44 -1.11
CA SER A 120 23.39 25.78 -1.68
C SER A 120 22.39 26.65 -0.89
N ASP A 121 22.49 27.97 -1.03
CA ASP A 121 21.52 28.91 -0.44
C ASP A 121 20.10 28.64 -0.97
N GLU A 122 19.98 28.29 -2.25
CA GLU A 122 18.73 27.93 -2.92
C GLU A 122 18.09 26.66 -2.32
N GLN A 123 18.88 25.62 -2.00
CA GLN A 123 18.38 24.41 -1.34
C GLN A 123 17.96 24.66 0.11
N ILE A 124 18.66 25.57 0.82
CA ILE A 124 18.30 25.94 2.20
C ILE A 124 16.99 26.75 2.21
N GLN A 125 16.76 27.63 1.22
CA GLN A 125 15.48 28.34 1.09
C GLN A 125 14.32 27.39 0.71
N ALA A 126 14.52 26.47 -0.25
CA ALA A 126 13.48 25.51 -0.62
C ALA A 126 13.04 24.62 0.57
N LEU A 127 14.01 24.24 1.42
CA LEU A 127 13.77 23.55 2.69
C LEU A 127 12.96 24.39 3.68
N GLU A 128 13.29 25.68 3.87
CA GLU A 128 12.51 26.58 4.72
C GLU A 128 11.07 26.69 4.23
N ASP A 129 10.88 26.98 2.94
CA ASP A 129 9.58 27.15 2.30
C ASP A 129 8.74 25.85 2.42
N TYR A 130 9.37 24.68 2.30
CA TYR A 130 8.74 23.37 2.51
C TYR A 130 8.30 23.16 3.96
N ILE A 131 9.13 23.52 4.96
CA ILE A 131 8.76 23.42 6.39
C ILE A 131 7.57 24.33 6.70
N VAL A 132 7.52 25.54 6.12
CA VAL A 132 6.39 26.46 6.27
C VAL A 132 5.11 25.91 5.63
N LYS A 133 5.20 25.40 4.39
CA LYS A 133 4.07 24.83 3.63
C LYS A 133 3.38 23.66 4.35
N ASN A 134 4.15 22.88 5.12
CA ASN A 134 3.67 21.66 5.78
C ASN A 134 3.46 21.81 7.30
N ALA A 135 3.57 23.02 7.86
CA ALA A 135 3.51 23.25 9.31
C ALA A 135 2.17 22.81 9.96
N ASP A 136 1.05 23.06 9.28
CA ASP A 136 -0.29 22.70 9.77
C ASP A 136 -0.59 21.19 9.65
N GLY A 137 0.17 20.47 8.81
CA GLY A 137 0.07 19.01 8.63
C GLY A 137 0.76 18.19 9.73
N ILE A 138 1.37 18.85 10.73
CA ILE A 138 1.99 18.20 11.88
C ILE A 138 0.89 17.84 12.89
N ASN A 139 0.62 16.55 13.09
CA ASN A 139 -0.40 16.04 14.00
C ASN A 139 0.11 15.00 15.02
N GLU A 140 1.32 14.46 14.82
CA GLU A 140 1.91 13.39 15.64
C GLU A 140 3.19 13.84 16.38
N ASP A 141 3.51 13.15 17.47
CA ASP A 141 4.74 13.31 18.25
C ASP A 141 5.91 12.57 17.58
N PHE A 142 7.14 13.08 17.70
CA PHE A 142 8.34 12.49 17.10
C PHE A 142 9.35 12.01 18.14
N ASN A 143 9.79 10.76 18.02
CA ASN A 143 10.85 10.18 18.83
C ASN A 143 12.11 9.88 17.99
N MET A 144 13.05 10.82 17.98
CA MET A 144 14.35 10.69 17.32
C MET A 144 15.21 9.54 17.87
N THR A 145 14.92 9.06 19.09
CA THR A 145 15.58 7.86 19.62
C THR A 145 15.10 6.64 18.84
N ALA A 146 13.78 6.38 18.84
CA ALA A 146 13.20 5.22 18.16
C ALA A 146 13.54 5.23 16.67
N PHE A 147 13.38 6.37 15.99
CA PHE A 147 13.73 6.51 14.57
C PHE A 147 15.19 6.14 14.28
N LEU A 148 16.17 6.55 15.11
CA LEU A 148 17.58 6.21 14.88
C LEU A 148 17.92 4.76 15.28
N GLU A 149 17.21 4.17 16.25
CA GLU A 149 17.34 2.75 16.58
C GLU A 149 16.78 1.86 15.45
N GLU A 150 15.63 2.24 14.89
CA GLU A 150 14.98 1.57 13.76
C GLU A 150 15.76 1.76 12.45
N PHE A 151 16.22 2.98 12.14
CA PHE A 151 17.03 3.26 10.95
C PHE A 151 18.40 2.55 11.01
N SER A 152 19.02 2.43 12.19
CA SER A 152 20.20 1.58 12.39
C SER A 152 19.90 0.11 12.09
N MET A 153 18.73 -0.39 12.49
CA MET A 153 18.34 -1.78 12.24
C MET A 153 17.92 -2.06 10.80
N ALA A 154 17.27 -1.12 10.12
CA ALA A 154 16.92 -1.24 8.70
C ALA A 154 18.17 -1.52 7.83
N PHE A 155 19.32 -0.91 8.15
CA PHE A 155 20.58 -1.20 7.47
C PHE A 155 21.19 -2.59 7.80
N ILE A 156 20.76 -3.27 8.87
CA ILE A 156 21.04 -4.71 9.07
C ILE A 156 20.15 -5.56 8.17
N ASP A 157 18.88 -5.19 8.00
CA ASP A 157 17.96 -5.91 7.11
C ASP A 157 18.34 -5.72 5.63
N VAL A 158 18.85 -4.54 5.24
CA VAL A 158 19.52 -4.34 3.94
C VAL A 158 20.77 -5.21 3.80
N ALA A 159 21.58 -5.39 4.85
CA ALA A 159 22.72 -6.31 4.81
C ALA A 159 22.28 -7.77 4.61
N PHE A 160 21.15 -8.18 5.19
CA PHE A 160 20.55 -9.49 4.93
C PHE A 160 20.03 -9.59 3.49
N LYS A 161 19.42 -8.54 2.96
CA LYS A 161 18.94 -8.49 1.57
C LYS A 161 20.07 -8.71 0.56
N TYR A 162 21.27 -8.16 0.80
CA TYR A 162 22.45 -8.48 -0.01
C TYR A 162 22.88 -9.96 0.13
N ASN A 163 22.81 -10.57 1.31
CA ASN A 163 23.10 -12.00 1.49
C ASN A 163 22.05 -12.92 0.83
N GLU A 164 20.78 -12.48 0.74
CA GLU A 164 19.76 -13.13 -0.09
C GLU A 164 20.16 -13.10 -1.58
N TYR A 165 20.60 -11.94 -2.09
CA TYR A 165 21.09 -11.81 -3.48
C TYR A 165 22.36 -12.64 -3.75
N GLU A 166 23.28 -12.76 -2.79
CA GLU A 166 24.43 -13.67 -2.87
C GLU A 166 23.98 -15.13 -2.99
N THR A 167 22.97 -15.53 -2.20
CA THR A 167 22.45 -16.91 -2.14
C THR A 167 21.63 -17.25 -3.40
N TRP A 168 20.74 -16.35 -3.83
CA TRP A 168 20.00 -16.40 -5.10
C TRP A 168 20.95 -16.56 -6.29
N THR A 169 22.11 -15.90 -6.26
CA THR A 169 23.13 -16.00 -7.30
C THR A 169 23.74 -17.40 -7.39
N LEU A 170 24.00 -18.05 -6.25
CA LEU A 170 24.43 -19.44 -6.21
C LEU A 170 23.34 -20.39 -6.73
N GLU A 171 22.07 -20.15 -6.38
CA GLU A 171 20.93 -20.93 -6.87
C GLU A 171 20.77 -20.81 -8.39
N LYS A 172 20.70 -19.59 -8.93
CA LYS A 172 20.62 -19.34 -10.38
C LYS A 172 21.79 -19.99 -11.15
N TRP A 173 23.01 -19.94 -10.60
CA TRP A 173 24.21 -20.47 -11.25
C TRP A 173 24.36 -22.00 -11.16
N LYS A 174 23.97 -22.64 -10.04
CA LYS A 174 24.23 -24.07 -9.78
C LYS A 174 22.99 -24.96 -9.85
N TRP A 175 21.82 -24.46 -9.46
CA TRP A 175 20.55 -25.20 -9.44
C TRP A 175 19.76 -25.09 -10.75
N THR A 176 20.42 -24.86 -11.89
CA THR A 176 19.70 -24.76 -13.18
C THR A 176 19.16 -26.09 -13.71
N ASN A 177 19.80 -27.23 -13.37
CA ASN A 177 19.33 -28.58 -13.71
C ASN A 177 19.32 -29.48 -12.46
N PRO A 178 18.48 -29.14 -11.46
CA PRO A 178 18.50 -29.78 -10.16
C PRO A 178 17.95 -31.21 -10.25
N GLN A 179 18.59 -32.14 -9.58
CA GLN A 179 18.23 -33.55 -9.64
C GLN A 179 17.13 -33.89 -8.62
N GLU A 180 16.24 -34.81 -8.99
CA GLU A 180 15.37 -35.51 -8.05
C GLU A 180 15.93 -36.92 -7.80
N ILE A 181 16.26 -37.21 -6.55
CA ILE A 181 16.95 -38.44 -6.16
C ILE A 181 16.30 -38.99 -4.89
N ASN A 182 15.86 -40.25 -4.93
CA ASN A 182 15.43 -40.99 -3.74
C ASN A 182 16.65 -41.63 -3.06
N MET A 183 16.77 -41.53 -1.73
CA MET A 183 17.95 -41.96 -0.97
C MET A 183 17.59 -42.65 0.34
N ASN A 184 18.28 -43.73 0.67
CA ASN A 184 18.23 -44.36 1.99
C ASN A 184 19.15 -43.62 2.96
N LEU A 185 18.57 -42.70 3.75
CA LEU A 185 19.30 -41.80 4.65
C LEU A 185 19.71 -42.46 5.99
N GLY A 186 20.85 -42.04 6.51
CA GLY A 186 21.40 -42.39 7.83
C GLY A 186 20.76 -41.62 8.98
N ASN A 187 21.44 -41.61 10.13
CA ASN A 187 21.12 -40.71 11.23
C ASN A 187 21.67 -39.31 10.92
N LEU A 188 21.04 -38.26 11.44
CA LEU A 188 21.53 -36.90 11.30
C LEU A 188 22.89 -36.72 12.01
N LEU A 189 23.78 -35.92 11.44
CA LEU A 189 25.04 -35.48 12.05
C LEU A 189 25.43 -34.09 11.52
N ILE A 190 26.18 -33.29 12.29
CA ILE A 190 26.68 -32.00 11.80
C ILE A 190 27.68 -32.22 10.65
N ASN A 191 27.59 -31.43 9.58
CA ASN A 191 28.39 -31.59 8.36
C ASN A 191 29.89 -31.73 8.68
N PRO A 192 30.51 -32.92 8.49
CA PRO A 192 31.85 -33.16 8.98
C PRO A 192 32.92 -32.40 8.21
N VAL A 193 32.60 -31.87 7.02
CA VAL A 193 33.48 -31.01 6.21
C VAL A 193 33.53 -29.59 6.80
N LEU A 194 32.49 -29.17 7.52
CA LEU A 194 32.33 -27.81 8.06
C LEU A 194 32.41 -27.76 9.59
N ALA A 195 32.57 -28.93 10.23
CA ALA A 195 32.51 -29.10 11.68
C ALA A 195 33.63 -28.35 12.42
N ASP A 196 34.82 -28.20 11.81
CA ASP A 196 35.94 -27.44 12.39
C ASP A 196 35.61 -25.95 12.45
N GLU A 197 35.22 -25.34 11.33
CA GLU A 197 34.91 -23.91 11.25
C GLU A 197 33.64 -23.56 12.04
N TRP A 198 32.66 -24.46 12.06
CA TRP A 198 31.50 -24.36 12.94
C TRP A 198 31.87 -24.43 14.43
N LEU A 199 32.76 -25.35 14.82
CA LEU A 199 33.22 -25.45 16.21
C LEU A 199 34.01 -24.20 16.62
N ASP A 200 34.86 -23.66 15.75
CA ASP A 200 35.62 -22.43 15.99
C ASP A 200 34.67 -21.22 16.20
N LEU A 201 33.57 -21.16 15.43
CA LEU A 201 32.49 -20.17 15.57
C LEU A 201 31.70 -20.34 16.87
N TYR A 202 31.25 -21.56 17.19
CA TYR A 202 30.47 -21.87 18.39
C TYR A 202 31.29 -21.71 19.68
N LEU A 203 32.57 -22.06 19.65
CA LEU A 203 33.50 -21.78 20.75
C LEU A 203 33.73 -20.26 20.87
N GLY A 204 33.91 -19.54 19.77
CA GLY A 204 33.99 -18.07 19.77
C GLY A 204 32.74 -17.40 20.36
N HIS A 205 31.55 -17.93 20.04
CA HIS A 205 30.26 -17.47 20.57
C HIS A 205 30.15 -17.66 22.08
N SER A 206 30.40 -18.87 22.56
CA SER A 206 30.38 -19.20 23.99
C SER A 206 31.57 -18.61 24.79
N GLU A 207 32.55 -18.00 24.11
CA GLU A 207 33.61 -17.16 24.70
C GLU A 207 33.28 -15.65 24.65
N GLY A 208 32.19 -15.22 23.98
CA GLY A 208 31.88 -13.81 23.74
C GLY A 208 32.91 -13.09 22.84
N ASN A 209 33.69 -13.84 22.06
CA ASN A 209 34.87 -13.36 21.35
C ASN A 209 34.54 -13.05 19.88
N TYR A 210 33.87 -11.91 19.65
CA TYR A 210 33.34 -11.52 18.33
C TYR A 210 34.38 -11.51 17.20
N SER A 211 35.66 -11.19 17.48
CA SER A 211 36.72 -11.22 16.46
C SER A 211 37.12 -12.66 16.07
N LYS A 212 37.14 -13.60 17.03
CA LYS A 212 37.27 -15.04 16.73
C LYS A 212 36.04 -15.55 15.96
N MET A 213 34.84 -15.16 16.39
CA MET A 213 33.59 -15.52 15.69
C MET A 213 33.59 -15.04 14.25
N LYS A 214 33.96 -13.79 13.97
CA LYS A 214 33.95 -13.22 12.62
C LYS A 214 34.86 -13.99 11.69
N SER A 215 36.12 -14.20 12.10
CA SER A 215 37.08 -14.99 11.32
C SER A 215 36.70 -16.47 11.19
N ALA A 216 35.86 -17.02 12.08
CA ALA A 216 35.30 -18.36 11.92
C ALA A 216 34.10 -18.38 10.94
N ALA A 217 33.21 -17.40 11.02
CA ALA A 217 32.08 -17.23 10.11
C ALA A 217 32.54 -16.99 8.66
N GLU A 218 33.54 -16.12 8.45
CA GLU A 218 34.18 -15.87 7.15
C GLU A 218 34.69 -17.17 6.51
N LYS A 219 35.48 -17.96 7.26
CA LYS A 219 35.99 -19.26 6.79
C LYS A 219 34.86 -20.26 6.52
N LEU A 220 33.86 -20.30 7.40
CA LEU A 220 32.72 -21.21 7.29
C LEU A 220 31.92 -20.92 6.01
N ARG A 221 31.55 -19.65 5.77
CA ARG A 221 30.94 -19.19 4.52
C ARG A 221 31.81 -19.54 3.33
N ASP A 222 33.11 -19.24 3.35
CA ASP A 222 33.95 -19.44 2.17
C ASP A 222 34.23 -20.92 1.85
N LYS A 223 34.25 -21.78 2.88
CA LYS A 223 34.31 -23.24 2.71
C LYS A 223 32.98 -23.81 2.20
N MET A 224 31.84 -23.30 2.69
CA MET A 224 30.52 -23.61 2.14
C MET A 224 30.42 -23.16 0.67
N TYR A 225 30.88 -21.95 0.34
CA TYR A 225 30.92 -21.42 -1.03
C TYR A 225 31.67 -22.37 -1.95
N ASP A 226 32.91 -22.72 -1.59
CA ASP A 226 33.75 -23.63 -2.36
C ASP A 226 33.06 -24.98 -2.58
N MET A 227 32.42 -25.55 -1.55
CA MET A 227 31.61 -26.77 -1.70
C MET A 227 30.44 -26.55 -2.66
N ILE A 228 29.59 -25.55 -2.42
CA ILE A 228 28.36 -25.28 -3.17
C ILE A 228 28.66 -25.00 -4.65
N VAL A 229 29.75 -24.31 -4.99
CA VAL A 229 30.13 -24.10 -6.40
C VAL A 229 30.74 -25.34 -7.07
N GLY A 230 30.95 -26.43 -6.34
CA GLY A 230 31.45 -27.70 -6.86
C GLY A 230 32.98 -27.78 -6.99
N LYS A 231 33.72 -26.95 -6.23
CA LYS A 231 35.18 -27.00 -6.19
C LYS A 231 35.63 -28.27 -5.48
N THR A 232 36.61 -28.99 -6.03
CA THR A 232 37.22 -30.12 -5.31
C THR A 232 38.05 -29.58 -4.15
N LEU A 233 37.65 -29.89 -2.93
CA LEU A 233 38.44 -29.63 -1.74
C LEU A 233 39.41 -30.80 -1.51
N ASN A 234 40.67 -30.52 -1.15
CA ASN A 234 41.77 -31.48 -1.23
C ASN A 234 42.48 -31.64 0.12
N LYS A 235 42.41 -32.84 0.70
CA LYS A 235 42.95 -33.19 2.03
C LYS A 235 42.39 -32.36 3.18
N GLU A 236 41.13 -31.95 3.07
CA GLU A 236 40.35 -31.32 4.14
C GLU A 236 40.34 -32.17 5.39
N THR A 237 40.43 -31.54 6.56
CA THR A 237 40.04 -32.20 7.81
C THR A 237 38.53 -32.42 7.77
N LEU A 238 38.12 -33.66 8.04
CA LEU A 238 36.75 -34.01 8.40
C LEU A 238 36.70 -34.33 9.88
N THR A 239 35.78 -33.72 10.59
CA THR A 239 35.64 -33.87 12.03
C THR A 239 34.29 -34.49 12.35
N GLU A 240 34.34 -35.79 12.67
CA GLU A 240 33.15 -36.59 12.99
C GLU A 240 33.12 -36.90 14.49
N LEU A 241 32.01 -36.56 15.15
CA LEU A 241 31.69 -37.02 16.50
C LEU A 241 31.06 -38.43 16.41
N LYS A 242 31.59 -39.41 17.14
CA LYS A 242 31.03 -40.79 17.16
C LYS A 242 30.88 -41.34 18.57
N GLU A 243 29.76 -42.02 18.78
CA GLU A 243 29.47 -42.82 19.97
C GLU A 243 30.33 -44.11 19.95
N HIS A 244 30.95 -44.44 21.09
CA HIS A 244 31.82 -45.61 21.26
C HIS A 244 31.60 -46.26 22.63
N GLY A 245 30.43 -46.89 22.80
CA GLY A 245 29.92 -47.28 24.12
C GLY A 245 29.37 -46.04 24.84
N ASP A 246 29.52 -45.97 26.15
CA ASP A 246 29.02 -44.86 26.98
C ASP A 246 29.81 -43.53 26.82
N LEU A 247 30.60 -43.39 25.75
CA LEU A 247 31.54 -42.30 25.51
C LEU A 247 31.44 -41.75 24.07
N TRP A 248 31.71 -40.46 23.93
CA TRP A 248 31.83 -39.79 22.63
C TRP A 248 33.29 -39.56 22.26
N GLN A 249 33.67 -39.88 21.02
CA GLN A 249 35.00 -39.63 20.48
C GLN A 249 34.92 -38.65 19.29
N LEU A 250 35.80 -37.65 19.31
CA LEU A 250 36.07 -36.79 18.15
C LEU A 250 37.07 -37.47 17.21
N ILE A 251 36.80 -37.49 15.90
CA ILE A 251 37.64 -38.15 14.91
C ILE A 251 37.93 -37.20 13.75
N GLU A 252 39.18 -36.72 13.69
CA GLU A 252 39.73 -35.96 12.56
C GLU A 252 40.28 -36.90 11.46
N LEU A 253 39.86 -36.70 10.21
CA LEU A 253 40.32 -37.47 9.05
C LEU A 253 40.60 -36.57 7.85
N ARG A 254 41.82 -36.62 7.28
CA ARG A 254 42.11 -35.90 6.03
C ARG A 254 41.58 -36.63 4.80
N ARG A 255 40.75 -35.96 3.99
CA ARG A 255 40.03 -36.54 2.83
C ARG A 255 39.87 -35.53 1.69
N ASP A 256 39.56 -36.03 0.50
CA ASP A 256 39.14 -35.18 -0.63
C ASP A 256 37.62 -35.16 -0.72
N VAL A 257 37.04 -33.99 -1.02
CA VAL A 257 35.59 -33.76 -1.04
C VAL A 257 35.15 -33.19 -2.38
N TYR A 258 34.04 -33.72 -2.90
CA TYR A 258 33.46 -33.34 -4.19
C TYR A 258 31.93 -33.36 -4.13
N VAL A 259 31.28 -32.27 -4.58
CA VAL A 259 29.82 -32.23 -4.77
C VAL A 259 29.43 -33.00 -6.03
N MET A 260 28.53 -33.96 -5.86
CA MET A 260 28.00 -34.80 -6.93
C MET A 260 26.79 -34.16 -7.62
N TRP A 261 25.84 -33.64 -6.83
CA TRP A 261 24.55 -33.15 -7.33
C TRP A 261 24.00 -31.99 -6.50
N TRP A 262 23.25 -31.13 -7.18
CA TRP A 262 22.39 -30.08 -6.62
C TRP A 262 20.92 -30.54 -6.77
N LEU A 263 20.10 -30.41 -5.73
CA LEU A 263 18.72 -30.93 -5.66
C LEU A 263 17.69 -29.80 -5.55
N LYS A 264 16.44 -30.03 -6.00
CA LYS A 264 15.40 -28.98 -6.18
C LYS A 264 15.08 -28.11 -4.95
N ASN A 265 15.48 -28.49 -3.75
CA ASN A 265 15.16 -27.85 -2.47
C ASN A 265 16.32 -27.03 -1.87
N GLY A 266 17.26 -26.52 -2.68
CA GLY A 266 18.51 -25.90 -2.18
C GLY A 266 19.49 -26.91 -1.56
N GLY A 267 19.20 -28.22 -1.70
CA GLY A 267 20.01 -29.31 -1.14
C GLY A 267 21.20 -29.70 -2.02
N VAL A 268 22.25 -30.24 -1.38
CA VAL A 268 23.50 -30.68 -2.02
C VAL A 268 23.80 -32.13 -1.63
N VAL A 269 24.30 -32.92 -2.57
CA VAL A 269 24.89 -34.24 -2.30
C VAL A 269 26.38 -34.18 -2.55
N PHE A 270 27.19 -34.53 -1.55
CA PHE A 270 28.64 -34.60 -1.67
C PHE A 270 29.19 -35.99 -1.33
N ARG A 271 30.36 -36.30 -1.89
CA ARG A 271 31.09 -37.54 -1.63
C ARG A 271 32.48 -37.23 -1.08
N VAL A 272 32.87 -38.06 -0.13
CA VAL A 272 34.18 -38.05 0.51
C VAL A 272 35.00 -39.23 0.01
N TYR A 273 36.26 -38.96 -0.35
CA TYR A 273 37.23 -39.96 -0.82
C TYR A 273 38.50 -40.00 0.03
N ASN A 274 39.11 -41.17 0.14
CA ASN A 274 40.44 -41.33 0.73
C ASN A 274 41.53 -41.03 -0.32
N SER A 275 42.25 -39.92 -0.17
CA SER A 275 43.32 -39.47 -1.07
C SER A 275 44.44 -40.50 -1.32
N ALA A 276 44.61 -41.47 -0.41
CA ALA A 276 45.72 -42.44 -0.46
C ALA A 276 45.44 -43.64 -1.39
N ASP A 277 44.18 -43.99 -1.62
CA ASP A 277 43.78 -45.16 -2.42
C ASP A 277 42.60 -44.90 -3.38
N ASN A 278 42.06 -43.68 -3.38
CA ASN A 278 40.89 -43.24 -4.14
C ASN A 278 39.60 -44.04 -3.85
N SER A 279 39.49 -44.67 -2.67
CA SER A 279 38.27 -45.32 -2.21
C SER A 279 37.24 -44.31 -1.70
N SER A 280 35.95 -44.62 -1.90
CA SER A 280 34.84 -43.82 -1.37
C SER A 280 34.71 -44.05 0.13
N TYR A 281 34.87 -43.00 0.93
CA TYR A 281 34.67 -43.04 2.38
C TYR A 281 33.18 -42.95 2.74
N GLY A 282 32.43 -42.08 2.06
CA GLY A 282 31.00 -41.88 2.29
C GLY A 282 30.36 -40.92 1.29
N VAL A 283 29.04 -40.98 1.19
CA VAL A 283 28.19 -40.00 0.47
C VAL A 283 27.26 -39.39 1.49
N TYR A 284 27.08 -38.07 1.46
CA TYR A 284 26.27 -37.33 2.42
C TYR A 284 25.29 -36.43 1.66
N TYR A 285 24.05 -36.39 2.13
CA TYR A 285 23.01 -35.47 1.68
C TYR A 285 22.86 -34.33 2.70
N TRP A 286 23.01 -33.11 2.21
CA TRP A 286 22.83 -31.88 2.97
C TRP A 286 21.55 -31.17 2.47
N PRO A 287 20.42 -31.22 3.23
CA PRO A 287 19.15 -30.69 2.77
C PRO A 287 19.12 -29.16 2.68
N ASN A 288 19.78 -28.46 3.61
CA ASN A 288 19.59 -27.03 3.86
C ASN A 288 20.85 -26.22 3.45
N ALA A 289 21.50 -26.58 2.35
CA ALA A 289 22.83 -26.05 2.02
C ALA A 289 22.82 -24.55 1.71
N THR A 290 21.84 -24.04 0.96
CA THR A 290 21.71 -22.61 0.67
C THR A 290 21.24 -21.80 1.88
N ALA A 291 20.29 -22.33 2.67
CA ALA A 291 19.88 -21.70 3.93
C ALA A 291 21.03 -21.60 4.96
N ALA A 292 21.87 -22.62 5.09
CA ALA A 292 23.06 -22.57 5.95
C ALA A 292 24.09 -21.52 5.48
N TYR A 293 24.21 -21.33 4.17
CA TYR A 293 25.09 -20.34 3.55
C TYR A 293 24.65 -18.91 3.84
N GLU A 294 23.36 -18.62 3.63
CA GLU A 294 22.73 -17.34 3.93
C GLU A 294 22.82 -17.03 5.43
N LEU A 295 22.57 -18.01 6.31
CA LEU A 295 22.73 -17.86 7.76
C LEU A 295 24.17 -17.52 8.16
N ALA A 296 25.18 -18.18 7.59
CA ALA A 296 26.59 -17.85 7.86
C ALA A 296 26.96 -16.42 7.42
N SER A 297 26.49 -16.00 6.25
CA SER A 297 26.74 -14.65 5.70
C SER A 297 26.03 -13.57 6.52
N ASN A 298 24.82 -13.84 6.99
CA ASN A 298 24.09 -12.98 7.92
C ASN A 298 24.76 -12.85 9.30
N ILE A 299 25.34 -13.94 9.81
CA ILE A 299 26.15 -13.92 11.04
C ILE A 299 27.37 -13.03 10.87
N GLU A 300 28.06 -13.11 9.73
CA GLU A 300 29.21 -12.26 9.40
C GLU A 300 28.82 -10.77 9.31
N ALA A 301 27.68 -10.43 8.71
CA ALA A 301 27.16 -9.05 8.67
C ALA A 301 26.87 -8.50 10.08
N LEU A 302 26.22 -9.29 10.95
CA LEU A 302 25.95 -8.92 12.34
C LEU A 302 27.24 -8.75 13.17
N LEU A 303 28.21 -9.66 12.99
CA LEU A 303 29.51 -9.56 13.64
C LEU A 303 30.31 -8.35 13.16
N THR A 304 30.20 -8.01 11.88
CA THR A 304 30.79 -6.80 11.30
C THR A 304 30.16 -5.54 11.91
N ALA A 305 28.83 -5.47 12.00
CA ALA A 305 28.15 -4.36 12.65
C ALA A 305 28.58 -4.21 14.12
N LYS A 306 28.70 -5.31 14.88
CA LYS A 306 29.22 -5.29 16.26
C LYS A 306 30.67 -4.82 16.36
N GLU A 307 31.56 -5.34 15.51
CA GLU A 307 32.99 -5.00 15.49
C GLU A 307 33.21 -3.51 15.15
N LEU A 308 32.39 -2.97 14.25
CA LEU A 308 32.38 -1.55 13.90
C LEU A 308 31.67 -0.66 14.93
N GLY A 309 30.98 -1.25 15.92
CA GLY A 309 30.49 -0.57 17.12
C GLY A 309 28.98 -0.50 17.30
N ASN A 310 28.17 -1.19 16.48
CA ASN A 310 26.74 -1.38 16.76
C ASN A 310 26.58 -2.27 18.00
N ASN A 311 26.26 -1.63 19.13
CA ASN A 311 26.03 -2.28 20.41
C ASN A 311 24.55 -2.37 20.75
N ASN A 312 23.65 -2.18 19.77
CA ASN A 312 22.23 -2.48 19.94
C ASN A 312 22.08 -3.94 20.41
N PRO A 313 21.43 -4.21 21.56
CA PRO A 313 21.27 -5.59 22.03
C PRO A 313 20.44 -6.46 21.08
N GLU A 314 19.68 -5.86 20.15
CA GLU A 314 19.04 -6.54 19.03
C GLU A 314 20.04 -7.21 18.08
N VAL A 315 21.14 -6.53 17.72
CA VAL A 315 22.19 -7.12 16.85
C VAL A 315 22.81 -8.34 17.53
N GLN A 316 22.90 -8.34 18.87
CA GLN A 316 23.32 -9.53 19.63
C GLN A 316 22.29 -10.66 19.60
N TRP A 317 20.99 -10.33 19.66
CA TRP A 317 19.95 -11.35 19.58
C TRP A 317 19.91 -11.99 18.19
N ARG A 318 19.87 -11.20 17.11
CA ARG A 318 19.88 -11.70 15.72
C ARG A 318 21.07 -12.63 15.46
N LEU A 319 22.20 -12.35 16.10
CA LEU A 319 23.41 -13.17 16.03
C LEU A 319 23.24 -14.52 16.75
N ASN A 320 22.59 -14.53 17.92
CA ASN A 320 22.30 -15.76 18.65
C ASN A 320 21.30 -16.67 17.91
N ASP A 321 20.18 -16.11 17.41
CA ASP A 321 19.17 -16.84 16.63
C ASP A 321 19.80 -17.53 15.41
N LYS A 322 20.50 -16.75 14.58
CA LYS A 322 21.08 -17.29 13.36
C LYS A 322 22.16 -18.35 13.64
N ILE A 323 22.84 -18.32 14.80
CA ILE A 323 23.79 -19.37 15.22
C ILE A 323 23.08 -20.70 15.55
N GLU A 324 21.96 -20.69 16.27
CA GLU A 324 21.17 -21.91 16.53
C GLU A 324 20.51 -22.46 15.25
N ARG A 325 20.01 -21.56 14.38
CA ARG A 325 19.49 -21.93 13.06
C ARG A 325 20.59 -22.46 12.14
N LEU A 326 21.80 -21.94 12.22
CA LEU A 326 22.98 -22.43 11.49
C LEU A 326 23.38 -23.82 11.96
N LYS A 327 23.46 -24.07 13.28
CA LYS A 327 23.67 -25.42 13.85
C LYS A 327 22.69 -26.43 13.27
N SER A 328 21.41 -26.06 13.23
CA SER A 328 20.33 -26.90 12.70
C SER A 328 20.46 -27.12 11.18
N SER A 329 20.86 -26.08 10.43
CA SER A 329 21.01 -26.11 8.97
C SER A 329 22.30 -26.79 8.50
N LEU A 330 23.30 -26.92 9.36
CA LEU A 330 24.53 -27.70 9.14
C LEU A 330 24.31 -29.22 9.20
N GLY A 331 23.11 -29.70 9.56
CA GLY A 331 22.80 -31.12 9.62
C GLY A 331 22.85 -31.81 8.25
N VAL A 332 23.53 -32.97 8.17
CA VAL A 332 23.62 -33.84 6.99
C VAL A 332 23.26 -35.28 7.32
N TYR A 333 22.81 -36.02 6.31
CA TYR A 333 22.50 -37.44 6.39
C TYR A 333 23.49 -38.27 5.56
N PRO A 334 24.26 -39.22 6.14
CA PRO A 334 25.08 -40.14 5.37
C PRO A 334 24.19 -41.17 4.64
N VAL A 335 24.47 -41.45 3.37
CA VAL A 335 23.67 -42.36 2.53
C VAL A 335 24.07 -43.81 2.80
N LYS A 336 23.11 -44.66 3.18
CA LYS A 336 23.34 -46.02 3.74
C LYS A 336 23.89 -47.07 2.75
N SER A 337 24.00 -46.78 1.45
CA SER A 337 24.62 -47.65 0.43
C SER A 337 25.60 -46.83 -0.41
N GLY A 338 26.88 -47.25 -0.48
CA GLY A 338 27.95 -46.49 -1.12
C GLY A 338 28.04 -46.63 -2.65
N ASN A 339 27.21 -47.46 -3.27
CA ASN A 339 27.26 -47.74 -4.71
C ASN A 339 26.28 -46.86 -5.51
N SER A 340 26.74 -46.28 -6.61
CA SER A 340 25.90 -45.43 -7.48
C SER A 340 24.93 -46.20 -8.38
N SER A 341 24.68 -47.48 -8.10
CA SER A 341 23.67 -48.31 -8.77
C SER A 341 22.27 -48.12 -8.22
N ASP A 342 22.17 -47.71 -6.96
CA ASP A 342 20.92 -47.73 -6.19
C ASP A 342 20.23 -46.35 -6.20
N ILE A 343 20.81 -45.39 -6.91
CA ILE A 343 20.36 -44.02 -7.11
C ILE A 343 19.39 -44.03 -8.30
N VAL A 344 18.10 -44.22 -7.99
CA VAL A 344 17.03 -44.28 -8.99
C VAL A 344 16.52 -42.88 -9.29
N THR A 345 16.76 -42.40 -10.51
CA THR A 345 16.08 -41.22 -11.06
C THR A 345 14.60 -41.53 -11.29
N VAL A 346 13.71 -40.71 -10.72
CA VAL A 346 12.25 -40.90 -10.80
C VAL A 346 11.73 -40.39 -12.15
N PRO A 347 10.91 -41.15 -12.89
CA PRO A 347 10.20 -40.64 -14.07
C PRO A 347 9.18 -39.55 -13.68
N GLN A 348 9.09 -38.50 -14.49
CA GLN A 348 8.51 -37.20 -14.15
C GLN A 348 6.99 -37.17 -13.88
N ASP A 349 6.28 -38.28 -14.08
CA ASP A 349 4.81 -38.33 -14.14
C ASP A 349 4.12 -38.87 -12.86
N SER A 350 4.82 -39.00 -11.73
CA SER A 350 4.18 -39.44 -10.47
C SER A 350 4.90 -39.01 -9.18
N ILE A 351 4.22 -38.22 -8.34
CA ILE A 351 4.10 -38.33 -6.87
C ILE A 351 3.24 -37.17 -6.33
N GLU A 352 2.37 -37.44 -5.36
CA GLU A 352 1.64 -36.41 -4.60
C GLU A 352 2.40 -36.04 -3.31
N ASN A 353 2.38 -34.75 -2.95
CA ASN A 353 2.54 -34.20 -1.60
C ASN A 353 3.65 -34.77 -0.68
N ILE A 354 4.78 -34.08 -0.62
CA ILE A 354 5.69 -34.11 0.55
C ILE A 354 5.63 -32.74 1.22
N THR A 355 5.08 -32.65 2.43
CA THR A 355 5.02 -31.41 3.22
C THR A 355 6.32 -31.20 3.99
N LEU A 356 6.99 -30.06 3.78
CA LEU A 356 8.15 -29.63 4.56
C LEU A 356 7.77 -28.43 5.45
N PRO A 357 8.34 -28.30 6.67
CA PRO A 357 8.07 -27.16 7.54
C PRO A 357 8.83 -25.91 7.05
N ILE A 358 8.08 -24.86 6.71
CA ILE A 358 8.61 -23.52 6.48
C ILE A 358 8.77 -22.83 7.85
N ILE A 359 9.84 -22.04 8.04
CA ILE A 359 10.14 -21.33 9.30
C ILE A 359 10.35 -19.84 9.00
N ASN A 360 9.47 -19.00 9.54
CA ASN A 360 9.59 -17.54 9.45
C ASN A 360 10.58 -17.00 10.51
N PRO A 361 11.20 -15.82 10.32
CA PRO A 361 12.31 -15.34 11.17
C PRO A 361 11.91 -14.35 12.29
N GLY A 362 12.36 -14.61 13.53
CA GLY A 362 12.22 -13.70 14.68
C GLY A 362 12.44 -14.34 16.06
N GLU A 363 12.52 -13.64 17.22
CA GLU A 363 12.68 -12.19 17.49
C GLU A 363 13.44 -11.89 18.83
N LYS A 364 13.78 -10.58 18.97
CA LYS A 364 14.74 -9.76 19.76
C LYS A 364 15.13 -10.02 21.27
N TYR A 365 16.29 -9.45 21.66
CA TYR A 365 16.90 -9.24 23.02
C TYR A 365 17.43 -10.44 23.86
N GLY A 366 18.38 -10.30 24.82
CA GLY A 366 19.36 -9.20 25.05
C GLY A 366 20.28 -9.28 26.33
N GLY A 367 21.62 -9.13 26.16
CA GLY A 367 22.63 -8.77 27.21
C GLY A 367 23.37 -9.91 27.96
N ILE A 368 24.37 -9.74 28.87
CA ILE A 368 25.55 -8.85 29.15
C ILE A 368 26.45 -9.56 30.27
N THR A 369 27.69 -9.25 30.75
CA THR A 369 28.75 -8.19 30.69
C THR A 369 30.20 -8.77 30.94
N ASP A 370 31.25 -8.10 30.41
CA ASP A 370 32.65 -7.86 30.90
C ASP A 370 33.70 -8.96 31.32
N PRO A 371 35.04 -8.69 31.17
CA PRO A 371 36.01 -9.71 30.74
C PRO A 371 37.34 -9.87 31.53
N VAL A 372 38.06 -11.01 31.35
CA VAL A 372 39.44 -11.24 31.85
C VAL A 372 40.37 -11.93 30.82
N LYS A 373 41.67 -11.56 30.89
CA LYS A 373 42.77 -11.77 29.93
C LYS A 373 43.11 -13.19 29.43
N LYS A 374 43.28 -13.25 28.10
CA LYS A 374 44.11 -14.11 27.22
C LYS A 374 45.51 -14.52 27.76
N PRO A 375 45.91 -15.80 27.54
CA PRO A 375 47.27 -16.19 27.10
C PRO A 375 47.28 -16.66 25.62
N ALA A 376 48.45 -17.02 25.09
CA ALA A 376 48.68 -17.18 23.63
C ALA A 376 48.74 -18.63 23.12
N MET A 377 48.50 -18.79 21.81
CA MET A 377 48.84 -19.99 21.03
C MET A 377 50.36 -20.30 21.08
N ASP A 378 50.68 -21.58 20.96
CA ASP A 378 51.88 -22.05 20.24
C ASP A 378 51.46 -23.19 19.30
N SER A 379 52.20 -23.42 18.21
CA SER A 379 51.77 -24.21 17.06
C SER A 379 52.84 -25.18 16.58
N SER A 380 52.62 -26.50 16.73
CA SER A 380 53.49 -27.51 16.12
C SER A 380 52.76 -28.82 15.81
N ASN A 381 53.13 -29.46 14.70
CA ASN A 381 52.50 -30.68 14.18
C ASN A 381 52.74 -31.90 15.08
N ILE A 382 51.77 -32.81 15.16
CA ILE A 382 51.98 -34.28 15.10
C ILE A 382 50.68 -34.99 14.69
N LEU A 383 50.81 -36.10 13.98
CA LEU A 383 49.70 -37.00 13.64
C LEU A 383 49.30 -37.82 14.87
N ASN A 384 48.32 -37.34 15.65
CA ASN A 384 47.70 -38.05 16.77
C ASN A 384 46.18 -37.87 16.73
N SER A 385 45.42 -38.96 16.81
CA SER A 385 44.00 -38.91 17.14
C SER A 385 43.84 -38.50 18.60
N GLN A 386 43.32 -37.30 18.87
CA GLN A 386 43.07 -36.85 20.24
C GLN A 386 41.79 -37.50 20.79
N SER A 387 41.95 -38.54 21.61
CA SER A 387 40.85 -39.07 22.43
C SER A 387 40.68 -38.18 23.67
N ILE A 388 39.66 -37.32 23.66
CA ILE A 388 39.22 -36.58 24.85
C ILE A 388 38.39 -37.55 25.73
N GLU A 389 38.90 -37.91 26.90
CA GLU A 389 38.17 -38.76 27.86
C GLU A 389 37.13 -37.94 28.64
N ILE A 390 35.88 -37.90 28.17
CA ILE A 390 34.77 -37.26 28.90
C ILE A 390 34.25 -38.22 29.98
N THR A 391 35.00 -38.30 31.09
CA THR A 391 34.62 -39.13 32.25
C THR A 391 33.72 -38.32 33.21
N PRO A 392 32.55 -38.83 33.66
CA PRO A 392 31.59 -38.04 34.47
C PRO A 392 32.01 -37.62 35.90
N SER A 393 33.29 -37.78 36.29
CA SER A 393 33.70 -37.81 37.70
C SER A 393 34.52 -36.61 38.20
N GLU A 394 34.91 -35.65 37.36
CA GLU A 394 35.64 -34.44 37.79
C GLU A 394 35.10 -33.15 37.14
N SER A 395 33.92 -32.72 37.60
CA SER A 395 33.10 -31.61 37.06
C SER A 395 33.72 -30.20 37.08
N ASN A 396 34.97 -30.04 37.52
CA ASN A 396 35.63 -28.74 37.72
C ASN A 396 36.90 -28.50 36.89
N SER A 397 37.28 -29.40 35.98
CA SER A 397 38.38 -29.14 35.02
C SER A 397 37.93 -28.29 33.83
N GLU A 398 38.82 -27.47 33.28
CA GLU A 398 38.56 -26.74 32.03
C GLU A 398 38.33 -27.71 30.86
N THR A 399 39.06 -28.82 30.82
CA THR A 399 38.93 -29.91 29.85
C THR A 399 37.52 -30.51 29.80
N PHE A 400 36.85 -30.66 30.95
CA PHE A 400 35.47 -31.16 31.02
C PHE A 400 34.47 -30.15 30.42
N LYS A 401 34.66 -28.85 30.70
CA LYS A 401 33.83 -27.77 30.13
C LYS A 401 34.03 -27.64 28.62
N GLU A 402 35.26 -27.80 28.14
CA GLU A 402 35.59 -27.81 26.72
C GLU A 402 35.00 -29.03 26.01
N GLY A 403 35.14 -30.24 26.57
CA GLY A 403 34.50 -31.46 26.05
C GLY A 403 32.97 -31.35 25.97
N SER A 404 32.32 -30.76 26.99
CA SER A 404 30.88 -30.51 26.99
C SER A 404 30.45 -29.48 25.92
N ARG A 405 31.24 -28.41 25.71
CA ARG A 405 31.01 -27.44 24.61
C ARG A 405 31.15 -28.10 23.23
N ILE A 406 32.17 -28.93 23.02
CA ILE A 406 32.37 -29.69 21.77
C ILE A 406 31.20 -30.64 21.51
N LEU A 407 30.77 -31.40 22.52
CA LEU A 407 29.61 -32.30 22.43
C LEU A 407 28.33 -31.52 22.09
N THR A 408 28.12 -30.35 22.71
CA THR A 408 26.94 -29.50 22.45
C THR A 408 26.97 -28.86 21.06
N ALA A 409 28.16 -28.54 20.53
CA ALA A 409 28.34 -27.99 19.19
C ALA A 409 28.06 -29.03 18.08
N LEU A 410 28.51 -30.28 18.29
CA LEU A 410 28.55 -31.31 17.24
C LEU A 410 27.41 -32.34 17.31
N ASN A 411 26.65 -32.40 18.42
CA ASN A 411 25.45 -33.24 18.53
C ASN A 411 24.22 -32.53 17.91
N PRO A 412 23.61 -33.07 16.84
CA PRO A 412 22.44 -32.46 16.21
C PRO A 412 21.14 -32.61 17.02
N ASP A 413 21.02 -33.62 17.89
CA ASP A 413 19.78 -34.04 18.56
C ASP A 413 19.46 -33.17 19.80
N THR A 414 19.71 -31.86 19.71
CA THR A 414 19.70 -30.93 20.86
C THR A 414 18.97 -29.61 20.62
N THR A 415 18.01 -29.57 19.68
CA THR A 415 17.10 -28.42 19.50
C THR A 415 16.08 -28.32 20.65
N ARG A 416 16.56 -27.93 21.84
CA ARG A 416 15.69 -27.51 22.96
C ARG A 416 15.09 -26.17 22.57
N SER A 417 13.77 -26.10 22.36
CA SER A 417 13.07 -24.89 21.90
C SER A 417 11.81 -24.63 22.70
N LEU A 418 11.62 -23.38 23.11
CA LEU A 418 10.32 -22.85 23.49
C LEU A 418 9.79 -22.10 22.27
N LYS A 419 8.51 -22.29 21.94
CA LYS A 419 7.82 -21.62 20.85
C LYS A 419 6.61 -20.87 21.38
N ILE A 420 6.45 -19.65 20.90
CA ILE A 420 5.16 -18.96 20.94
C ILE A 420 4.36 -19.45 19.73
N ASN A 421 3.05 -19.59 19.90
CA ASN A 421 2.11 -20.01 18.86
C ASN A 421 0.77 -19.30 19.12
N ASN A 422 -0.12 -19.32 18.11
CA ASN A 422 -1.53 -18.97 18.27
C ASN A 422 -1.75 -17.56 18.90
N VAL A 423 -0.90 -16.59 18.52
CA VAL A 423 -0.99 -15.22 19.01
C VAL A 423 -2.26 -14.57 18.48
N MET A 424 -3.11 -14.08 19.40
CA MET A 424 -4.39 -13.46 19.10
C MET A 424 -4.55 -12.14 19.85
N VAL A 425 -4.81 -11.08 19.08
CA VAL A 425 -5.32 -9.81 19.62
C VAL A 425 -6.84 -9.94 19.83
N ILE A 426 -7.27 -9.75 21.07
CA ILE A 426 -8.67 -9.88 21.50
C ILE A 426 -9.18 -8.49 21.95
N PRO A 427 -10.08 -7.83 21.20
CA PRO A 427 -10.72 -6.59 21.65
C PRO A 427 -11.52 -6.79 22.94
N VAL A 428 -11.47 -5.82 23.85
CA VAL A 428 -12.11 -5.89 25.19
C VAL A 428 -13.15 -4.79 25.39
N GLU A 429 -12.76 -3.54 25.19
CA GLU A 429 -13.66 -2.37 25.15
C GLU A 429 -13.44 -1.67 23.82
N VAL A 430 -14.52 -1.37 23.09
CA VAL A 430 -14.47 -0.69 21.80
C VAL A 430 -15.49 0.45 21.86
N SER A 431 -15.02 1.69 21.73
CA SER A 431 -15.84 2.91 21.71
C SER A 431 -15.73 3.61 20.36
N GLU A 432 -16.29 4.81 20.28
CA GLU A 432 -16.34 5.66 19.07
C GLU A 432 -15.05 6.46 18.81
N ASP A 433 -14.14 6.41 19.78
CA ASP A 433 -12.93 7.21 19.86
C ASP A 433 -11.69 6.38 20.19
N TYR A 434 -11.82 5.20 20.82
CA TYR A 434 -10.71 4.30 21.11
C TYR A 434 -11.13 2.82 21.15
N ALA A 435 -10.13 1.93 21.14
CA ALA A 435 -10.27 0.56 21.59
C ALA A 435 -9.28 0.22 22.72
N THR A 436 -9.61 -0.81 23.48
CA THR A 436 -8.69 -1.52 24.36
C THR A 436 -8.72 -3.01 24.03
N TYR A 437 -7.59 -3.69 24.21
CA TYR A 437 -7.42 -5.08 23.82
C TYR A 437 -6.62 -5.89 24.84
N LYS A 438 -6.59 -7.19 24.62
CA LYS A 438 -5.66 -8.15 25.23
C LYS A 438 -4.89 -8.87 24.14
N VAL A 439 -3.74 -9.41 24.51
CA VAL A 439 -3.03 -10.44 23.74
C VAL A 439 -3.20 -11.78 24.45
N SER A 440 -3.52 -12.81 23.69
CA SER A 440 -3.48 -14.21 24.12
C SER A 440 -2.52 -14.99 23.23
N MET A 441 -1.86 -16.01 23.77
CA MET A 441 -0.85 -16.82 23.08
C MET A 441 -0.78 -18.22 23.70
N ASP A 442 -0.24 -19.19 22.97
CA ASP A 442 0.11 -20.52 23.49
C ASP A 442 1.63 -20.72 23.49
N ILE A 443 2.21 -20.99 24.67
CA ILE A 443 3.65 -21.24 24.85
C ILE A 443 3.89 -22.74 24.94
N THR A 444 4.57 -23.32 23.94
CA THR A 444 4.89 -24.75 23.86
C THR A 444 6.38 -24.99 24.04
N VAL A 445 6.79 -26.00 24.81
CA VAL A 445 8.21 -26.34 25.02
C VAL A 445 8.54 -27.71 24.46
N SER A 446 9.71 -27.86 23.84
CA SER A 446 10.17 -29.09 23.18
C SER A 446 11.66 -29.36 23.44
N GLY A 447 12.01 -30.62 23.70
CA GLY A 447 13.39 -31.11 23.88
C GLY A 447 13.91 -31.07 25.32
N ALA A 448 13.36 -30.22 26.19
CA ALA A 448 13.63 -30.18 27.63
C ALA A 448 12.51 -29.40 28.35
N SER A 449 12.32 -29.59 29.65
CA SER A 449 11.45 -28.72 30.46
C SER A 449 12.12 -27.35 30.68
N ALA A 450 11.32 -26.28 30.70
CA ALA A 450 11.75 -24.91 30.93
C ALA A 450 11.38 -24.43 32.34
N THR A 451 12.19 -23.54 32.91
CA THR A 451 12.09 -22.97 34.26
C THR A 451 12.36 -21.46 34.24
N ASN A 452 11.90 -20.75 35.28
CA ASN A 452 11.92 -19.29 35.39
C ASN A 452 11.29 -18.60 34.16
N VAL A 453 10.18 -19.16 33.67
CA VAL A 453 9.50 -18.73 32.45
C VAL A 453 8.70 -17.45 32.71
N THR A 454 9.26 -16.30 32.40
CA THR A 454 8.63 -14.98 32.57
C THR A 454 8.18 -14.42 31.22
N VAL A 455 6.89 -14.17 31.07
CA VAL A 455 6.29 -13.50 29.91
C VAL A 455 6.26 -12.00 30.17
N GLU A 456 6.71 -11.21 29.21
CA GLU A 456 6.49 -9.77 29.09
C GLU A 456 5.74 -9.51 27.78
N ILE A 457 4.93 -8.45 27.71
CA ILE A 457 4.27 -8.02 26.45
C ILE A 457 4.25 -6.50 26.44
N GLU A 458 4.74 -5.91 25.35
CA GLU A 458 4.72 -4.46 25.12
C GLU A 458 4.04 -4.20 23.77
N GLY A 459 3.23 -3.15 23.65
CA GLY A 459 2.55 -2.80 22.41
C GLY A 459 1.77 -1.49 22.55
N THR A 460 0.97 -1.14 21.54
CA THR A 460 0.18 0.10 21.52
C THR A 460 -0.69 0.21 22.79
N GLU A 461 -0.33 1.12 23.70
CA GLU A 461 -0.93 1.26 25.03
C GLU A 461 -0.93 0.00 25.93
N LEU A 462 -0.23 -1.08 25.58
CA LEU A 462 -0.17 -2.32 26.35
C LEU A 462 1.21 -2.53 26.98
N LYS A 463 1.26 -2.74 28.30
CA LYS A 463 2.44 -3.26 29.00
C LYS A 463 2.02 -4.29 30.06
N TYR A 464 2.55 -5.49 29.96
CA TYR A 464 2.22 -6.63 30.81
C TYR A 464 3.47 -7.44 31.17
N SER A 465 3.46 -8.07 32.34
CA SER A 465 4.46 -9.06 32.74
C SER A 465 3.87 -10.09 33.70
N LYS A 466 4.25 -11.36 33.56
CA LYS A 466 3.80 -12.49 34.37
C LYS A 466 4.85 -13.61 34.39
N ASP A 467 5.24 -14.01 35.60
CA ASP A 467 5.97 -15.27 35.82
C ASP A 467 5.01 -16.47 35.72
N ILE A 468 5.43 -17.49 34.97
CA ILE A 468 4.75 -18.79 34.77
C ILE A 468 5.44 -19.88 35.60
N GLY A 469 6.67 -19.65 36.08
CA GLY A 469 7.45 -20.62 36.83
C GLY A 469 8.13 -21.64 35.91
N ALA A 470 7.47 -22.77 35.66
CA ALA A 470 8.01 -23.87 34.87
C ALA A 470 6.98 -24.44 33.89
N ILE A 471 7.47 -25.00 32.78
CA ILE A 471 6.66 -25.65 31.72
C ILE A 471 7.36 -26.95 31.34
N ASP A 472 6.65 -28.07 31.37
CA ASP A 472 7.26 -29.37 31.09
C ASP A 472 7.45 -29.65 29.59
N ASN A 473 8.38 -30.56 29.27
CA ASN A 473 8.67 -30.95 27.88
C ASN A 473 7.43 -31.54 27.18
N GLY A 474 6.95 -30.88 26.12
CA GLY A 474 5.72 -31.23 25.41
C GLY A 474 4.44 -30.63 25.99
N GLU A 475 4.54 -29.88 27.09
CA GLU A 475 3.42 -29.09 27.63
C GLU A 475 3.19 -27.82 26.78
N THR A 476 1.97 -27.28 26.84
CA THR A 476 1.61 -26.00 26.25
C THR A 476 0.76 -25.20 27.24
N ILE A 477 1.15 -23.95 27.51
CA ILE A 477 0.47 -23.06 28.45
C ILE A 477 -0.03 -21.81 27.72
N THR A 478 -1.35 -21.59 27.76
CA THR A 478 -1.98 -20.37 27.27
C THR A 478 -1.74 -19.21 28.24
N VAL A 479 -1.35 -18.03 27.72
CA VAL A 479 -1.10 -16.81 28.50
C VAL A 479 -1.88 -15.62 27.92
N GLU A 480 -2.83 -15.10 28.68
CA GLU A 480 -3.52 -13.84 28.41
C GLU A 480 -2.88 -12.65 29.12
N SER A 481 -2.87 -11.48 28.48
CA SER A 481 -2.43 -10.21 29.05
C SER A 481 -3.48 -9.54 29.97
N THR A 482 -3.05 -8.47 30.66
CA THR A 482 -3.97 -7.41 31.10
C THR A 482 -4.59 -6.68 29.90
N VAL A 483 -5.69 -5.97 30.13
CA VAL A 483 -6.26 -5.04 29.14
C VAL A 483 -5.28 -3.88 28.92
N SER A 484 -5.15 -3.42 27.68
CA SER A 484 -4.37 -2.23 27.30
C SER A 484 -4.98 -0.93 27.86
N GLY A 485 -4.22 0.16 27.76
CA GLY A 485 -4.77 1.51 27.71
C GLY A 485 -5.57 1.76 26.42
N ARG A 486 -5.95 3.01 26.20
CA ARG A 486 -6.89 3.41 25.14
C ARG A 486 -6.14 3.83 23.88
N VAL A 487 -6.17 2.98 22.86
CA VAL A 487 -5.64 3.32 21.54
C VAL A 487 -6.71 4.09 20.78
N TYR A 488 -6.45 5.37 20.44
CA TYR A 488 -7.43 6.26 19.81
C TYR A 488 -7.38 6.21 18.28
N GLY A 489 -8.53 6.44 17.63
CA GLY A 489 -8.65 6.48 16.17
C GLY A 489 -10.01 7.02 15.68
N ASP A 490 -10.27 6.92 14.38
CA ASP A 490 -11.48 7.45 13.74
C ASP A 490 -12.45 6.39 13.20
N TYR A 491 -11.96 5.26 12.70
CA TYR A 491 -12.79 4.17 12.15
C TYR A 491 -12.28 2.79 12.57
N GLU A 492 -10.96 2.64 12.63
CA GLU A 492 -10.25 1.50 13.18
C GLU A 492 -8.94 1.97 13.79
N VAL A 493 -8.35 1.15 14.65
CA VAL A 493 -7.02 1.35 15.22
C VAL A 493 -6.16 0.14 14.90
N GLU A 494 -4.96 0.39 14.37
CA GLU A 494 -3.94 -0.65 14.31
C GLU A 494 -3.27 -0.77 15.69
N VAL A 495 -3.21 -1.99 16.21
CA VAL A 495 -2.51 -2.29 17.46
C VAL A 495 -1.44 -3.33 17.18
N SER A 496 -0.20 -2.98 17.50
CA SER A 496 0.95 -3.84 17.29
C SER A 496 1.82 -3.89 18.55
N GLY A 497 2.71 -4.86 18.61
CA GLY A 497 3.58 -5.03 19.77
C GLY A 497 4.43 -6.29 19.69
N LYS A 498 5.17 -6.52 20.78
CA LYS A 498 6.17 -7.57 20.92
C LYS A 498 5.91 -8.30 22.23
N ILE A 499 5.58 -9.59 22.12
CA ILE A 499 5.58 -10.55 23.23
C ILE A 499 7.03 -10.94 23.50
N LYS A 500 7.40 -11.22 24.76
CA LYS A 500 8.77 -11.61 25.13
C LYS A 500 8.73 -12.64 26.27
N VAL A 501 8.97 -13.90 25.94
CA VAL A 501 9.07 -15.01 26.90
C VAL A 501 10.54 -15.23 27.24
N THR A 502 10.95 -14.82 28.43
CA THR A 502 12.24 -15.16 29.04
C THR A 502 12.12 -16.51 29.72
N TYR A 503 13.10 -17.41 29.55
CA TYR A 503 13.06 -18.75 30.16
C TYR A 503 14.48 -19.34 30.32
N GLN A 504 14.60 -20.46 31.03
CA GLN A 504 15.83 -21.21 31.20
C GLN A 504 15.57 -22.71 30.99
N PHE A 505 16.46 -23.43 30.32
CA PHE A 505 16.38 -24.91 30.29
C PHE A 505 17.15 -25.51 31.48
N ILE A 506 16.59 -26.58 32.07
CA ILE A 506 17.35 -27.43 33.00
C ILE A 506 18.43 -28.17 32.20
N THR A 507 19.69 -27.80 32.40
CA THR A 507 20.83 -28.36 31.66
C THR A 507 21.17 -29.78 32.11
N GLU A 508 21.20 -30.03 33.42
CA GLU A 508 21.54 -31.32 34.02
C GLU A 508 20.58 -31.73 35.15
N TYR A 509 20.19 -33.01 35.19
CA TYR A 509 19.60 -33.65 36.38
C TYR A 509 20.70 -34.47 37.08
N HIS A 510 21.22 -33.98 38.21
CA HIS A 510 22.09 -34.80 39.07
C HIS A 510 21.26 -35.86 39.80
N THR A 511 21.10 -37.04 39.20
CA THR A 511 20.42 -38.20 39.83
C THR A 511 21.31 -38.89 40.88
N ASN A 512 21.76 -38.15 41.89
CA ASN A 512 22.45 -38.70 43.05
C ASN A 512 21.45 -39.42 43.96
N SER A 513 21.27 -40.71 43.70
CA SER A 513 20.62 -41.62 44.63
C SER A 513 21.41 -41.72 45.94
N GLU A 514 20.69 -41.59 47.06
CA GLU A 514 21.14 -41.84 48.44
C GLU A 514 22.16 -40.86 49.07
N SER A 515 21.62 -39.99 49.94
CA SER A 515 22.18 -39.71 51.27
C SER A 515 23.56 -39.05 51.39
N SER A 516 23.62 -37.73 51.19
CA SER A 516 24.05 -36.81 52.26
C SER A 516 23.68 -35.35 51.99
N LEU A 517 23.48 -34.55 53.04
CA LEU A 517 23.33 -33.10 52.95
C LEU A 517 24.73 -32.46 52.91
N ASN A 518 25.05 -31.79 51.81
CA ASN A 518 26.26 -30.96 51.70
C ASN A 518 25.85 -29.54 51.24
N PRO A 519 26.16 -28.45 51.97
CA PRO A 519 25.62 -27.12 51.63
C PRO A 519 26.27 -26.40 50.44
N ASP A 520 27.36 -26.95 49.88
CA ASP A 520 28.21 -26.31 48.87
C ASP A 520 28.00 -26.84 47.44
N ASP A 521 26.82 -27.43 47.15
CA ASP A 521 26.45 -27.76 45.77
C ASP A 521 26.39 -26.47 44.93
N THR A 522 27.20 -26.41 43.88
CA THR A 522 27.27 -25.22 43.00
C THR A 522 25.96 -25.06 42.24
N PRO A 523 25.43 -23.84 42.10
CA PRO A 523 24.13 -23.64 41.46
C PRO A 523 24.19 -24.10 40.00
N PRO A 524 23.18 -24.86 39.51
CA PRO A 524 23.14 -25.30 38.12
C PRO A 524 23.26 -24.12 37.15
N THR A 525 24.06 -24.30 36.11
CA THR A 525 24.36 -23.23 35.15
C THR A 525 23.23 -23.11 34.13
N TYR A 526 22.28 -22.22 34.44
CA TYR A 526 21.18 -21.88 33.55
C TYR A 526 21.62 -20.89 32.47
N SER A 527 21.28 -21.19 31.21
CA SER A 527 21.27 -20.17 30.15
C SER A 527 19.90 -19.52 30.12
N THR A 528 19.83 -18.21 30.38
CA THR A 528 18.61 -17.42 30.17
C THR A 528 18.44 -17.16 28.68
N LEU A 529 17.39 -17.71 28.12
CA LEU A 529 16.97 -17.57 26.73
C LEU A 529 15.74 -16.66 26.65
N GLN A 530 15.52 -16.05 25.49
CA GLN A 530 14.33 -15.27 25.18
C GLN A 530 13.79 -15.69 23.82
N ALA A 531 12.48 -15.88 23.75
CA ALA A 531 11.70 -15.93 22.53
C ALA A 531 10.80 -14.69 22.52
N VAL A 532 10.88 -13.86 21.48
CA VAL A 532 9.90 -12.79 21.23
C VAL A 532 8.82 -13.35 20.27
N GLU A 533 8.02 -12.50 19.61
CA GLU A 533 6.66 -12.79 19.13
C GLU A 533 5.99 -11.45 18.77
N GLU A 534 6.30 -10.88 17.61
CA GLU A 534 5.68 -9.65 17.13
C GLU A 534 4.26 -9.90 16.58
N TYR A 535 3.34 -8.98 16.88
CA TYR A 535 1.95 -9.03 16.42
C TYR A 535 1.52 -7.67 15.86
N SER A 536 0.64 -7.68 14.87
CA SER A 536 -0.22 -6.55 14.52
C SER A 536 -1.66 -7.03 14.29
N SER A 537 -2.64 -6.17 14.55
CA SER A 537 -4.06 -6.42 14.27
C SER A 537 -4.83 -5.11 14.17
N THR A 538 -5.83 -5.07 13.27
CA THR A 538 -6.69 -3.92 13.05
C THR A 538 -8.01 -4.09 13.83
N ILE A 539 -8.22 -3.28 14.86
CA ILE A 539 -9.45 -3.28 15.66
C ILE A 539 -10.39 -2.19 15.15
N LYS A 540 -11.52 -2.59 14.56
CA LYS A 540 -12.55 -1.65 14.11
C LYS A 540 -13.25 -1.01 15.30
N LEU A 541 -13.36 0.33 15.28
CA LEU A 541 -14.02 1.10 16.33
C LEU A 541 -15.55 1.00 16.23
N GLN A 542 -16.23 1.41 17.29
CA GLN A 542 -17.67 1.67 17.22
C GLN A 542 -17.89 2.91 16.37
N TYR A 543 -18.95 2.94 15.55
CA TYR A 543 -19.14 4.03 14.60
C TYR A 543 -20.06 5.13 15.17
N ASP A 544 -19.49 6.28 15.55
CA ASP A 544 -20.25 7.54 15.64
C ASP A 544 -20.21 8.27 14.28
N PRO A 545 -21.26 8.17 13.46
CA PRO A 545 -21.38 8.95 12.24
C PRO A 545 -21.29 10.48 12.45
N THR A 546 -21.52 11.02 13.65
CA THR A 546 -21.63 12.46 13.90
C THR A 546 -20.32 13.18 14.25
N LYS A 547 -19.26 12.45 14.58
CA LYS A 547 -17.90 12.97 14.83
C LYS A 547 -17.43 13.91 13.70
N ASN A 548 -17.49 13.39 12.47
CA ASN A 548 -17.03 14.05 11.25
C ASN A 548 -18.16 14.72 10.42
N ILE A 549 -19.28 15.08 11.06
CA ILE A 549 -20.34 15.89 10.44
C ILE A 549 -20.22 17.34 10.88
N ASP A 550 -20.26 18.29 9.95
CA ASP A 550 -20.51 19.70 10.26
C ASP A 550 -21.89 20.17 9.79
N VAL A 551 -22.42 21.19 10.48
CA VAL A 551 -23.79 21.67 10.28
C VAL A 551 -23.83 23.20 10.32
N GLU A 552 -24.24 23.82 9.21
CA GLU A 552 -24.38 25.26 9.02
C GLU A 552 -25.86 25.64 8.86
N VAL A 553 -26.27 26.79 9.41
CA VAL A 553 -27.61 27.37 9.19
C VAL A 553 -27.49 28.60 8.31
N MET A 554 -27.93 28.46 7.05
CA MET A 554 -27.96 29.54 6.07
C MET A 554 -29.31 30.25 6.10
N THR A 555 -29.33 31.57 5.86
CA THR A 555 -30.60 32.33 5.69
C THR A 555 -30.72 32.93 4.29
N THR A 556 -31.95 33.13 3.84
CA THR A 556 -32.26 33.87 2.60
C THR A 556 -33.40 34.86 2.86
N PRO A 557 -33.17 36.19 2.78
CA PRO A 557 -31.87 36.84 2.56
C PRO A 557 -30.85 36.54 3.67
N GLN A 558 -29.56 36.70 3.35
CA GLN A 558 -28.48 36.47 4.31
C GLN A 558 -28.57 37.43 5.51
N SER A 559 -28.12 36.97 6.68
CA SER A 559 -28.07 37.76 7.91
C SER A 559 -27.39 39.12 7.67
N GLY A 560 -28.00 40.20 8.14
CA GLY A 560 -27.54 41.57 7.90
C GLY A 560 -28.04 42.21 6.59
N TYR A 561 -28.73 41.48 5.71
CA TYR A 561 -29.50 42.05 4.59
C TYR A 561 -31.02 42.02 4.82
N ILE A 562 -31.47 41.30 5.84
CA ILE A 562 -32.87 41.14 6.23
C ILE A 562 -33.43 42.49 6.72
N LYS A 563 -34.59 42.90 6.20
CA LYS A 563 -35.33 44.09 6.64
C LYS A 563 -36.58 43.73 7.46
N GLU A 564 -37.16 44.73 8.13
CA GLU A 564 -38.45 44.62 8.82
C GLU A 564 -39.56 44.18 7.85
N ASN A 565 -40.33 43.19 8.29
CA ASN A 565 -41.36 42.47 7.52
C ASN A 565 -40.84 41.69 6.30
N ASP A 566 -39.55 41.36 6.24
CA ASP A 566 -39.04 40.35 5.32
C ASP A 566 -39.39 38.94 5.84
N SER A 567 -39.72 38.04 4.92
CA SER A 567 -39.85 36.61 5.20
C SER A 567 -38.47 35.95 5.02
N VAL A 568 -37.85 35.56 6.13
CA VAL A 568 -36.53 34.93 6.16
C VAL A 568 -36.71 33.42 6.01
N GLN A 569 -36.20 32.88 4.91
CA GLN A 569 -36.07 31.43 4.71
C GLN A 569 -34.82 30.92 5.42
N PHE A 570 -34.96 29.77 6.09
CA PHE A 570 -33.87 29.03 6.70
C PHE A 570 -33.51 27.83 5.83
N LYS A 571 -32.22 27.52 5.73
CA LYS A 571 -31.70 26.26 5.23
C LYS A 571 -30.69 25.70 6.22
N ILE A 572 -30.61 24.38 6.34
CA ILE A 572 -29.53 23.70 7.06
C ILE A 572 -28.67 23.01 6.01
N LYS A 573 -27.38 23.35 5.95
CA LYS A 573 -26.37 22.53 5.26
C LYS A 573 -25.82 21.54 6.27
N VAL A 574 -25.74 20.27 5.89
CA VAL A 574 -24.99 19.22 6.57
C VAL A 574 -23.84 18.84 5.64
N SER A 575 -22.64 18.68 6.20
CA SER A 575 -21.42 18.24 5.48
C SER A 575 -20.94 16.95 6.12
N ASN A 576 -20.87 15.86 5.36
CA ASN A 576 -20.49 14.53 5.87
C ASN A 576 -19.06 14.16 5.44
N HIS A 577 -18.07 14.39 6.30
CA HIS A 577 -16.67 14.05 6.03
C HIS A 577 -16.33 12.59 6.39
N ASN A 578 -17.33 11.71 6.60
CA ASN A 578 -17.11 10.27 6.71
C ASN A 578 -17.04 9.61 5.32
N PRO A 579 -16.33 8.48 5.16
CA PRO A 579 -16.39 7.68 3.92
C PRO A 579 -17.72 6.93 3.74
N PHE A 580 -18.56 6.86 4.78
CA PHE A 580 -19.83 6.14 4.77
C PHE A 580 -21.03 7.08 4.68
N SER A 581 -22.07 6.64 3.97
CA SER A 581 -23.34 7.34 3.85
C SER A 581 -24.08 7.40 5.19
N ILE A 582 -24.66 8.56 5.51
CA ILE A 582 -25.37 8.81 6.77
C ILE A 582 -26.84 9.15 6.52
N THR A 583 -27.68 8.93 7.53
CA THR A 583 -29.08 9.38 7.52
C THR A 583 -29.47 9.86 8.91
N GLY A 584 -29.74 11.16 9.04
CA GLY A 584 -30.02 11.81 10.32
C GLY A 584 -31.24 12.72 10.29
N SER A 585 -31.67 13.12 11.48
CA SER A 585 -32.77 14.04 11.71
C SER A 585 -32.27 15.37 12.27
N TYR A 586 -32.65 16.49 11.67
CA TYR A 586 -32.35 17.81 12.20
C TYR A 586 -33.46 18.32 13.14
N TYR A 587 -33.05 19.17 14.07
CA TYR A 587 -33.89 20.03 14.91
C TYR A 587 -33.29 21.43 14.90
N LEU A 588 -34.09 22.43 14.57
CA LEU A 588 -33.72 23.84 14.58
C LEU A 588 -34.79 24.63 15.31
N LYS A 589 -34.37 25.46 16.26
CA LYS A 589 -35.22 26.32 17.09
C LYS A 589 -34.77 27.76 16.92
N VAL A 590 -35.68 28.60 16.44
CA VAL A 590 -35.41 30.00 16.04
C VAL A 590 -36.20 30.95 16.92
N GLU A 591 -35.57 32.02 17.39
CA GLU A 591 -36.22 33.11 18.11
C GLU A 591 -37.00 34.03 17.17
N VAL A 592 -38.25 34.32 17.54
CA VAL A 592 -39.21 35.10 16.77
C VAL A 592 -39.79 36.21 17.67
N PRO A 593 -39.59 37.49 17.34
CA PRO A 593 -40.26 38.59 18.04
C PRO A 593 -41.74 38.68 17.66
N TYR A 594 -42.59 39.07 18.60
CA TYR A 594 -43.94 39.51 18.31
C TYR A 594 -44.29 40.75 19.13
N ILE A 595 -45.15 41.58 18.53
CA ILE A 595 -45.60 42.86 19.08
C ILE A 595 -46.80 42.58 19.99
N VAL A 596 -46.71 42.95 21.27
CA VAL A 596 -47.79 42.83 22.26
C VAL A 596 -48.54 44.17 22.40
N SER A 597 -47.79 45.27 22.29
CA SER A 597 -48.26 46.64 22.06
C SER A 597 -47.16 47.42 21.34
N GLU A 598 -47.42 48.66 20.92
CA GLU A 598 -46.49 49.46 20.08
C GLU A 598 -45.03 49.48 20.61
N ASP A 599 -44.86 49.57 21.93
CA ASP A 599 -43.57 49.58 22.63
C ASP A 599 -43.14 48.21 23.22
N ILE A 600 -44.03 47.22 23.34
CA ILE A 600 -43.72 45.94 24.01
C ILE A 600 -43.49 44.82 22.98
N ILE A 601 -42.25 44.33 22.95
CA ILE A 601 -41.83 43.15 22.18
C ILE A 601 -41.64 41.99 23.17
N GLU A 602 -42.26 40.85 22.89
CA GLU A 602 -41.91 39.57 23.50
C GLU A 602 -41.29 38.66 22.43
N SER A 603 -40.44 37.70 22.82
CA SER A 603 -39.95 36.66 21.92
C SER A 603 -40.53 35.28 22.27
N LYS A 604 -40.78 34.49 21.23
CA LYS A 604 -41.14 33.07 21.29
C LYS A 604 -40.20 32.30 20.39
N PHE A 605 -40.04 31.01 20.65
CA PHE A 605 -39.32 30.13 19.75
C PHE A 605 -40.28 29.44 18.80
N LYS A 606 -39.88 29.30 17.53
CA LYS A 606 -40.50 28.42 16.54
C LYS A 606 -39.52 27.31 16.20
N GLU A 607 -40.02 26.08 16.20
CA GLU A 607 -39.23 24.87 16.08
C GLU A 607 -39.51 24.19 14.73
N PHE A 608 -38.47 23.61 14.15
CA PHE A 608 -38.47 22.93 12.87
C PHE A 608 -37.73 21.61 12.99
N THR A 609 -38.25 20.55 12.36
CA THR A 609 -37.65 19.21 12.31
C THR A 609 -37.79 18.60 10.93
N GLY A 610 -36.97 17.58 10.67
CA GLY A 610 -36.99 16.80 9.44
C GLY A 610 -35.78 15.87 9.38
N SER A 611 -35.47 15.36 8.19
CA SER A 611 -34.37 14.41 7.98
C SER A 611 -33.58 14.68 6.71
N LEU A 612 -32.34 14.21 6.70
CA LEU A 612 -31.37 14.37 5.63
C LEU A 612 -30.55 13.08 5.49
N SER A 613 -30.31 12.66 4.25
CA SER A 613 -29.40 11.56 3.90
C SER A 613 -28.29 12.12 3.03
N LEU A 614 -27.05 11.70 3.28
CA LEU A 614 -25.84 12.16 2.58
C LEU A 614 -24.98 10.95 2.25
N GLN A 615 -24.25 11.00 1.14
CA GLN A 615 -23.23 9.98 0.82
C GLN A 615 -21.94 10.21 1.62
N GLY A 616 -20.95 9.34 1.45
CA GLY A 616 -19.62 9.59 2.00
C GLY A 616 -18.95 10.79 1.31
N PHE A 617 -18.26 11.63 2.08
CA PHE A 617 -17.60 12.86 1.62
C PHE A 617 -18.52 13.84 0.85
N ASP A 618 -19.77 13.98 1.30
CA ASP A 618 -20.87 14.64 0.59
C ASP A 618 -21.52 15.80 1.37
N ASP A 619 -22.10 16.76 0.64
CA ASP A 619 -22.65 18.02 1.13
C ASP A 619 -24.13 18.14 0.74
N SER A 620 -25.04 18.34 1.70
CA SER A 620 -26.47 18.45 1.40
C SER A 620 -27.18 19.55 2.19
N THR A 621 -28.05 20.31 1.49
CA THR A 621 -28.70 21.51 2.03
C THR A 621 -30.22 21.41 1.93
N VAL A 622 -30.90 21.41 3.08
CA VAL A 622 -32.37 21.28 3.18
C VAL A 622 -33.03 22.60 3.59
N TYR A 623 -34.15 22.95 2.96
CA TYR A 623 -34.98 24.08 3.38
C TYR A 623 -35.81 23.71 4.63
N VAL A 624 -35.65 24.48 5.71
CA VAL A 624 -36.27 24.17 7.01
C VAL A 624 -37.63 24.84 7.20
N GLY A 625 -37.84 26.01 6.58
CA GLY A 625 -39.04 26.83 6.74
C GLY A 625 -38.73 28.33 6.77
N SER A 626 -39.75 29.15 7.02
CA SER A 626 -39.63 30.62 7.05
C SER A 626 -40.18 31.28 8.32
N ILE A 627 -39.62 32.46 8.64
CA ILE A 627 -40.00 33.36 9.73
C ILE A 627 -40.08 34.79 9.18
N THR A 628 -41.20 35.49 9.38
CA THR A 628 -41.27 36.94 9.14
C THR A 628 -40.80 37.68 10.38
N TYR A 629 -39.89 38.65 10.24
CA TYR A 629 -39.40 39.47 11.35
C TYR A 629 -40.06 40.86 11.37
N PRO A 630 -41.09 41.11 12.21
CA PRO A 630 -41.86 42.36 12.19
C PRO A 630 -41.15 43.60 12.77
N LYS A 631 -39.95 43.46 13.35
CA LYS A 631 -39.21 44.56 13.99
C LYS A 631 -37.69 44.30 13.91
N GLN A 632 -36.91 45.36 13.82
CA GLN A 632 -35.43 45.31 13.78
C GLN A 632 -34.84 44.77 15.10
N GLY A 633 -33.69 44.10 15.02
CA GLY A 633 -33.03 43.51 16.17
C GLY A 633 -32.07 42.37 15.82
N THR A 634 -31.59 41.68 16.87
CA THR A 634 -30.75 40.48 16.74
C THR A 634 -31.42 39.30 17.44
N TYR A 635 -31.63 38.21 16.70
CA TYR A 635 -32.40 37.05 17.16
C TYR A 635 -31.56 35.78 17.11
N LYS A 636 -31.74 34.88 18.09
CA LYS A 636 -30.94 33.65 18.22
C LYS A 636 -31.55 32.46 17.49
N TYR A 637 -30.71 31.49 17.13
CA TYR A 637 -31.13 30.13 16.82
C TYR A 637 -30.23 29.10 17.48
N GLU A 638 -30.78 27.93 17.79
CA GLU A 638 -30.08 26.77 18.35
C GLU A 638 -30.64 25.47 17.77
N GLY A 639 -29.86 24.39 17.73
CA GLY A 639 -30.30 23.15 17.13
C GLY A 639 -29.33 21.98 17.24
N TYR A 640 -29.71 20.86 16.64
CA TYR A 640 -28.87 19.67 16.51
C TYR A 640 -29.19 18.87 15.24
N PHE A 641 -28.22 18.11 14.74
CA PHE A 641 -28.41 17.04 13.77
C PHE A 641 -28.12 15.71 14.45
N LYS A 642 -29.03 14.72 14.32
CA LYS A 642 -29.00 13.47 15.06
C LYS A 642 -28.97 12.26 14.11
N VAL A 643 -27.95 11.42 14.18
CA VAL A 643 -27.85 10.16 13.43
C VAL A 643 -27.90 8.99 14.41
N GLY A 644 -28.90 8.12 14.28
CA GLY A 644 -29.10 7.01 15.22
C GLY A 644 -29.33 7.50 16.66
N GLN A 645 -28.37 7.25 17.55
CA GLN A 645 -28.36 7.75 18.93
C GLN A 645 -27.58 9.06 19.14
N TYR A 646 -26.69 9.38 18.20
CA TYR A 646 -25.69 10.45 18.29
C TYR A 646 -26.21 11.80 17.80
N TYR A 647 -25.59 12.91 18.23
CA TYR A 647 -26.00 14.24 17.77
C TYR A 647 -24.88 15.31 17.80
N LYS A 648 -24.76 16.07 16.71
CA LYS A 648 -23.94 17.30 16.60
C LYS A 648 -24.83 18.53 16.90
N LYS A 649 -24.42 19.42 17.80
CA LYS A 649 -25.16 20.65 18.19
C LYS A 649 -24.63 21.88 17.45
N PHE A 650 -25.51 22.84 17.16
CA PHE A 650 -25.16 24.12 16.51
C PHE A 650 -26.01 25.29 17.07
N ASN A 651 -25.55 26.53 16.93
CA ASN A 651 -26.27 27.75 17.30
C ASN A 651 -25.71 28.98 16.58
N GLY A 652 -26.44 30.10 16.59
CA GLY A 652 -26.02 31.35 15.96
C GLY A 652 -27.03 32.50 16.12
N THR A 653 -26.87 33.55 15.30
CA THR A 653 -27.70 34.77 15.38
C THR A 653 -28.06 35.36 14.00
N ILE A 654 -29.08 36.22 13.99
CA ILE A 654 -29.68 36.82 12.79
C ILE A 654 -29.84 38.33 13.03
N GLU A 655 -29.37 39.18 12.12
CA GLU A 655 -29.52 40.64 12.18
C GLU A 655 -30.64 41.13 11.23
N VAL A 656 -31.58 41.93 11.77
CA VAL A 656 -32.72 42.52 11.05
C VAL A 656 -32.67 44.05 11.10
N LYS A 657 -32.83 44.71 9.95
CA LYS A 657 -32.68 46.17 9.72
C LYS A 657 -34.01 46.85 9.36
N PRO A 658 -34.16 48.19 9.46
CA PRO A 658 -35.40 48.87 9.09
C PRO A 658 -35.62 48.90 7.57
N ARG A 659 -36.89 48.94 7.12
CA ARG A 659 -37.26 48.99 5.69
C ARG A 659 -37.44 50.46 5.22
N PRO A 660 -36.90 50.88 4.05
CA PRO A 660 -37.11 52.24 3.53
C PRO A 660 -38.49 52.44 2.87
N ASP A 661 -39.02 53.66 2.94
CA ASP A 661 -40.25 54.06 2.24
C ASP A 661 -40.01 54.24 0.72
N GLY A 662 -40.69 53.45 -0.13
CA GLY A 662 -40.76 53.72 -1.57
C GLY A 662 -40.97 52.54 -2.53
N GLU A 663 -40.81 51.28 -2.10
CA GLU A 663 -41.00 50.11 -2.98
C GLU A 663 -42.50 49.86 -3.30
N SER A 664 -42.82 49.55 -4.56
CA SER A 664 -44.21 49.30 -5.00
C SER A 664 -44.67 47.87 -4.69
N PRO A 665 -45.93 47.66 -4.26
CA PRO A 665 -46.41 46.36 -3.83
C PRO A 665 -46.76 45.40 -4.98
N ARG A 666 -46.42 44.12 -4.81
CA ARG A 666 -46.61 42.98 -5.74
C ARG A 666 -46.76 41.66 -4.96
N ILE A 667 -47.19 40.58 -5.61
CA ILE A 667 -47.02 39.21 -5.11
C ILE A 667 -45.76 38.61 -5.71
N LYS A 668 -44.73 38.38 -4.88
CA LYS A 668 -43.53 37.63 -5.28
C LYS A 668 -43.81 36.13 -5.21
N ILE A 669 -43.38 35.38 -6.24
CA ILE A 669 -43.33 33.91 -6.21
C ILE A 669 -41.93 33.49 -5.71
N THR A 670 -41.88 32.57 -4.77
CA THR A 670 -40.64 31.87 -4.39
C THR A 670 -40.86 30.36 -4.49
N PRO A 671 -40.13 29.62 -5.34
CA PRO A 671 -40.10 28.15 -5.30
C PRO A 671 -39.69 27.65 -3.90
N LEU A 672 -40.41 26.67 -3.36
CA LEU A 672 -40.12 26.08 -2.04
C LEU A 672 -39.60 24.66 -2.11
N ASP A 673 -40.26 23.85 -2.93
CA ASP A 673 -40.05 22.41 -3.02
C ASP A 673 -40.53 21.99 -4.42
N TRP A 674 -39.57 21.89 -5.35
CA TRP A 674 -39.79 21.56 -6.76
C TRP A 674 -38.93 20.33 -7.06
N PRO A 675 -39.53 19.19 -7.42
CA PRO A 675 -38.78 17.97 -7.69
C PRO A 675 -37.95 18.14 -8.97
N SER A 676 -36.65 17.85 -8.88
CA SER A 676 -35.73 17.79 -10.03
C SER A 676 -35.93 16.53 -10.87
N THR A 677 -36.60 15.51 -10.35
CA THR A 677 -36.91 14.27 -11.07
C THR A 677 -38.37 13.83 -10.92
N ALA A 678 -38.85 13.11 -11.93
CA ALA A 678 -40.17 12.50 -11.97
C ALA A 678 -40.08 11.03 -12.42
N ARG A 679 -41.14 10.25 -12.18
CA ARG A 679 -41.32 8.91 -12.76
C ARG A 679 -42.69 8.86 -13.45
N ARG A 680 -42.78 8.19 -14.60
CA ARG A 680 -44.06 7.98 -15.32
C ARG A 680 -45.08 7.29 -14.40
N GLY A 681 -46.34 7.70 -14.49
CA GLY A 681 -47.44 7.15 -13.69
C GLY A 681 -47.53 7.66 -12.23
N ASN A 682 -46.55 8.43 -11.76
CA ASN A 682 -46.59 9.06 -10.44
C ASN A 682 -47.13 10.49 -10.49
N THR A 683 -47.65 10.96 -9.35
CA THR A 683 -47.99 12.39 -9.15
C THR A 683 -46.83 13.10 -8.45
N VAL A 684 -46.22 14.07 -9.12
CA VAL A 684 -45.24 14.98 -8.51
C VAL A 684 -45.91 16.28 -8.07
N SER A 685 -45.30 16.99 -7.12
CA SER A 685 -45.87 18.21 -6.51
C SER A 685 -44.88 19.37 -6.57
N PHE A 686 -45.33 20.54 -7.00
CA PHE A 686 -44.54 21.77 -7.07
C PHE A 686 -45.09 22.79 -6.07
N LYS A 687 -44.29 23.12 -5.06
CA LYS A 687 -44.69 23.99 -3.95
C LYS A 687 -44.12 25.39 -4.14
N VAL A 688 -44.97 26.41 -4.04
CA VAL A 688 -44.58 27.82 -4.17
C VAL A 688 -45.07 28.64 -2.98
N GLN A 689 -44.26 29.59 -2.52
CA GLN A 689 -44.64 30.65 -1.60
C GLN A 689 -45.10 31.85 -2.42
N LEU A 690 -46.27 32.39 -2.09
CA LEU A 690 -46.79 33.65 -2.59
C LEU A 690 -46.62 34.71 -1.50
N ASP A 691 -45.66 35.60 -1.69
CA ASP A 691 -45.32 36.66 -0.75
C ASP A 691 -45.95 37.98 -1.18
N SER A 692 -47.07 38.35 -0.58
CA SER A 692 -47.76 39.61 -0.86
C SER A 692 -47.11 40.77 -0.12
N THR A 693 -46.57 41.75 -0.87
CA THR A 693 -46.19 43.05 -0.30
C THR A 693 -47.33 44.07 -0.36
N HIS A 694 -48.53 43.69 -0.81
CA HIS A 694 -49.72 44.57 -0.80
C HIS A 694 -50.22 44.86 0.62
N HIS A 695 -50.73 46.07 0.82
CA HIS A 695 -51.39 46.51 2.05
C HIS A 695 -52.84 45.99 2.19
N ASN A 696 -53.35 45.23 1.21
CA ASN A 696 -54.68 44.63 1.25
C ASN A 696 -54.69 43.22 0.64
N ASP A 697 -55.69 42.43 1.07
CA ASP A 697 -55.86 41.02 0.68
C ASP A 697 -56.15 40.87 -0.83
N ARG A 698 -55.57 39.82 -1.42
CA ARG A 698 -55.61 39.51 -2.86
C ARG A 698 -56.18 38.13 -3.09
N GLU A 699 -56.98 37.98 -4.15
CA GLU A 699 -57.20 36.66 -4.74
C GLU A 699 -56.10 36.41 -5.78
N ALA A 700 -55.46 35.24 -5.71
CA ALA A 700 -54.38 34.83 -6.59
C ALA A 700 -54.75 33.55 -7.34
N ARG A 701 -54.59 33.55 -8.66
CA ARG A 701 -54.67 32.36 -9.51
C ARG A 701 -53.26 31.92 -9.88
N VAL A 702 -52.92 30.69 -9.53
CA VAL A 702 -51.63 30.05 -9.77
C VAL A 702 -51.78 28.99 -10.86
N GLU A 703 -50.93 29.03 -11.88
CA GLU A 703 -50.97 28.13 -13.03
C GLU A 703 -49.63 27.38 -13.15
N LEU A 704 -49.67 26.05 -13.23
CA LEU A 704 -48.52 25.17 -13.51
C LEU A 704 -48.49 24.82 -14.99
N ILE A 705 -47.35 25.03 -15.65
CA ILE A 705 -47.13 24.78 -17.07
C ILE A 705 -45.88 23.92 -17.22
N ILE A 706 -45.94 22.92 -18.11
CA ILE A 706 -44.80 22.08 -18.52
C ILE A 706 -44.55 22.35 -20.01
N ASP A 707 -43.28 22.48 -20.42
CA ASP A 707 -42.79 22.70 -21.80
C ASP A 707 -43.43 23.88 -22.57
N ASN A 708 -44.07 24.81 -21.86
CA ASN A 708 -44.94 25.86 -22.40
C ASN A 708 -46.22 25.35 -23.11
N GLU A 709 -46.61 24.09 -22.91
CA GLU A 709 -47.89 23.58 -23.41
C GLU A 709 -49.08 24.32 -22.77
N LEU A 710 -50.14 24.52 -23.56
CA LEU A 710 -51.38 25.14 -23.13
C LEU A 710 -52.56 24.22 -23.53
N PRO A 711 -53.51 23.92 -22.62
CA PRO A 711 -53.72 24.53 -21.31
C PRO A 711 -52.70 24.11 -20.23
N PRO A 712 -52.57 24.89 -19.13
CA PRO A 712 -51.73 24.53 -17.98
C PRO A 712 -52.13 23.16 -17.40
N VAL A 713 -51.14 22.39 -16.94
CA VAL A 713 -51.37 21.05 -16.35
C VAL A 713 -52.13 21.12 -15.01
N GLN A 714 -52.10 22.26 -14.32
CA GLN A 714 -53.01 22.56 -13.22
C GLN A 714 -53.20 24.08 -13.03
N THR A 715 -54.36 24.46 -12.52
CA THR A 715 -54.66 25.81 -12.00
C THR A 715 -55.21 25.69 -10.58
N VAL A 716 -54.76 26.55 -9.66
CA VAL A 716 -55.25 26.66 -8.27
C VAL A 716 -55.54 28.11 -7.93
N GLU A 717 -56.69 28.40 -7.33
CA GLU A 717 -57.04 29.73 -6.83
C GLU A 717 -56.95 29.77 -5.30
N THR A 718 -56.42 30.87 -4.75
CA THR A 718 -56.19 31.06 -3.31
C THR A 718 -56.36 32.52 -2.89
N SER A 719 -56.40 32.81 -1.60
CA SER A 719 -56.35 34.16 -1.05
C SER A 719 -55.03 34.40 -0.31
N VAL A 720 -54.33 35.48 -0.66
CA VAL A 720 -53.08 35.92 -0.04
C VAL A 720 -53.37 37.21 0.74
N LYS A 721 -53.14 37.20 2.06
CA LYS A 721 -53.45 38.37 2.90
C LYS A 721 -52.39 39.46 2.77
N ALA A 722 -52.79 40.68 3.12
CA ALA A 722 -51.90 41.84 3.19
C ALA A 722 -50.60 41.54 3.96
N GLY A 723 -49.45 41.90 3.38
CA GLY A 723 -48.12 41.74 4.01
C GLY A 723 -47.76 40.31 4.41
N SER A 724 -48.36 39.29 3.80
CA SER A 724 -48.25 37.90 4.26
C SER A 724 -47.85 36.90 3.17
N SER A 725 -47.31 35.77 3.62
CA SER A 725 -46.97 34.62 2.79
C SER A 725 -48.10 33.59 2.77
N THR A 726 -48.45 33.06 1.60
CA THR A 726 -49.38 31.92 1.46
C THR A 726 -48.75 30.86 0.57
N THR A 727 -48.75 29.60 1.01
CA THR A 727 -48.20 28.48 0.23
C THR A 727 -49.27 27.88 -0.67
N VAL A 728 -48.92 27.60 -1.92
CA VAL A 728 -49.72 26.81 -2.85
C VAL A 728 -48.92 25.57 -3.27
N THR A 729 -49.56 24.40 -3.22
CA THR A 729 -49.04 23.16 -3.81
C THR A 729 -49.78 22.91 -5.10
N LEU A 730 -49.03 22.90 -6.21
CA LEU A 730 -49.50 22.46 -7.52
C LEU A 730 -49.13 20.98 -7.67
N THR A 731 -49.90 20.20 -8.42
CA THR A 731 -49.65 18.76 -8.64
C THR A 731 -49.77 18.38 -10.11
N TRP A 732 -48.88 17.49 -10.54
CA TRP A 732 -48.81 17.01 -11.92
C TRP A 732 -48.71 15.48 -11.93
N TYR A 733 -49.69 14.83 -12.57
CA TYR A 733 -49.64 13.40 -12.85
C TYR A 733 -48.82 13.18 -14.12
N VAL A 734 -47.66 12.53 -13.99
CA VAL A 734 -46.69 12.35 -15.08
C VAL A 734 -47.23 11.29 -16.05
N PRO A 735 -47.64 11.64 -17.29
CA PRO A 735 -48.27 10.69 -18.19
C PRO A 735 -47.30 9.59 -18.62
N SER A 736 -47.78 8.36 -18.83
CA SER A 736 -46.94 7.28 -19.39
C SER A 736 -46.45 7.58 -20.82
N SER A 737 -47.15 8.48 -21.53
CA SER A 737 -46.83 8.92 -22.90
C SER A 737 -45.83 10.06 -23.02
N ILE A 738 -45.39 10.68 -21.90
CA ILE A 738 -44.40 11.76 -21.97
C ILE A 738 -43.00 11.20 -22.29
N PRO A 739 -42.14 11.92 -23.05
CA PRO A 739 -40.74 11.54 -23.24
C PRO A 739 -39.96 11.30 -21.93
N LEU A 740 -38.77 10.73 -22.06
CA LEU A 740 -37.77 10.69 -20.99
C LEU A 740 -36.74 11.80 -21.25
N GLY A 741 -36.11 12.31 -20.19
CA GLY A 741 -35.21 13.47 -20.24
C GLY A 741 -35.78 14.69 -19.52
N GLU A 742 -35.22 15.86 -19.81
CA GLU A 742 -35.58 17.13 -19.16
C GLU A 742 -36.79 17.82 -19.78
N HIS A 743 -37.69 18.31 -18.93
CA HIS A 743 -38.88 19.08 -19.27
C HIS A 743 -38.87 20.43 -18.53
N LYS A 744 -39.24 21.52 -19.19
CA LYS A 744 -39.27 22.88 -18.60
C LYS A 744 -40.51 23.05 -17.72
N VAL A 745 -40.33 23.55 -16.50
CA VAL A 745 -41.40 23.87 -15.55
C VAL A 745 -41.57 25.38 -15.44
N THR A 746 -42.82 25.87 -15.41
CA THR A 746 -43.11 27.30 -15.25
C THR A 746 -44.35 27.49 -14.39
N VAL A 747 -44.28 28.42 -13.43
CA VAL A 747 -45.43 28.84 -12.62
C VAL A 747 -45.76 30.30 -12.88
N ARG A 748 -47.03 30.59 -13.13
CA ARG A 748 -47.57 31.95 -13.33
C ARG A 748 -48.54 32.31 -12.23
N VAL A 749 -48.54 33.56 -11.80
CA VAL A 749 -49.47 34.10 -10.81
C VAL A 749 -50.12 35.38 -11.32
N TRP A 750 -51.45 35.31 -11.37
CA TRP A 750 -52.31 36.46 -11.61
C TRP A 750 -53.00 36.85 -10.31
N SER A 751 -53.15 38.14 -10.03
CA SER A 751 -53.86 38.61 -8.84
C SER A 751 -54.98 39.62 -9.15
N ARG A 752 -55.93 39.72 -8.22
CA ARG A 752 -56.93 40.77 -8.19
C ARG A 752 -57.30 41.17 -6.77
N ASP A 753 -57.87 42.35 -6.63
CA ASP A 753 -58.28 42.92 -5.34
C ASP A 753 -59.61 42.31 -4.88
N ILE A 754 -59.60 41.62 -3.73
CA ILE A 754 -60.76 40.88 -3.20
C ILE A 754 -61.97 41.80 -2.91
N THR A 755 -61.75 43.11 -2.78
CA THR A 755 -62.83 44.09 -2.55
C THR A 755 -63.49 44.59 -3.84
N THR A 756 -62.91 44.30 -5.01
CA THR A 756 -63.43 44.74 -6.32
C THR A 756 -63.69 43.56 -7.25
N SER A 757 -64.79 42.84 -6.99
CA SER A 757 -65.18 41.61 -7.69
C SER A 757 -65.44 41.73 -9.21
N ASN A 758 -65.43 42.94 -9.76
CA ASN A 758 -65.47 43.23 -11.21
C ASN A 758 -64.09 43.53 -11.82
N SER A 759 -62.99 43.39 -11.08
CA SER A 759 -61.64 43.55 -11.61
C SER A 759 -61.18 42.30 -12.37
N GLU A 760 -60.51 42.52 -13.51
CA GLU A 760 -59.80 41.46 -14.23
C GLU A 760 -58.56 41.03 -13.44
N TYR A 761 -58.15 39.77 -13.62
CA TYR A 761 -56.89 39.26 -13.08
C TYR A 761 -55.71 39.89 -13.82
N ILE A 762 -54.84 40.59 -13.08
CA ILE A 762 -53.63 41.22 -13.59
C ILE A 762 -52.46 40.26 -13.39
N ALA A 763 -51.54 40.16 -14.36
CA ALA A 763 -50.31 39.40 -14.19
C ALA A 763 -49.44 40.06 -13.12
N ASP A 764 -49.20 39.36 -12.02
CA ASP A 764 -48.48 39.89 -10.84
C ASP A 764 -47.03 39.38 -10.84
N ALA A 765 -46.85 38.09 -11.16
CA ALA A 765 -45.53 37.48 -11.34
C ALA A 765 -45.55 36.25 -12.26
N ILE A 766 -44.39 35.98 -12.86
CA ILE A 766 -44.04 34.72 -13.54
C ILE A 766 -42.74 34.25 -12.88
N THR A 767 -42.52 32.94 -12.70
CA THR A 767 -41.19 32.42 -12.36
C THR A 767 -40.27 32.46 -13.58
N LEU A 768 -39.81 33.66 -13.92
CA LEU A 768 -38.53 33.90 -14.61
C LEU A 768 -37.57 34.46 -13.57
N SER A 769 -36.30 34.07 -13.65
CA SER A 769 -35.36 34.17 -12.52
C SER A 769 -35.00 35.60 -12.12
N ASN A 770 -35.15 36.57 -13.03
CA ASN A 770 -34.97 37.99 -12.73
C ASN A 770 -35.83 38.88 -13.66
N PRO A 771 -36.81 39.66 -13.16
CA PRO A 771 -37.58 40.58 -14.00
C PRO A 771 -36.76 41.81 -14.47
N ASP A 772 -35.60 42.06 -13.86
CA ASP A 772 -34.76 43.22 -14.13
C ASP A 772 -33.55 42.91 -15.06
N ASN A 773 -33.31 41.63 -15.42
CA ASN A 773 -32.28 41.24 -16.40
C ASN A 773 -32.62 39.91 -17.13
N PRO A 774 -33.01 39.94 -18.43
CA PRO A 774 -33.48 38.76 -19.16
C PRO A 774 -32.37 37.84 -19.69
N ASP A 775 -31.10 38.26 -19.67
CA ASP A 775 -29.97 37.45 -20.19
C ASP A 775 -29.38 36.50 -19.11
N ASP A 776 -30.02 36.39 -17.94
CA ASP A 776 -29.52 35.68 -16.73
C ASP A 776 -30.46 34.54 -16.29
N GLU A 777 -31.04 33.83 -17.27
CA GLU A 777 -32.00 32.74 -17.04
C GLU A 777 -31.34 31.35 -16.96
N LYS A 778 -31.36 30.76 -15.76
CA LYS A 778 -31.53 29.30 -15.64
C LYS A 778 -33.01 28.97 -15.60
N ASP A 779 -33.47 28.25 -16.63
CA ASP A 779 -34.76 27.59 -16.62
C ASP A 779 -34.84 26.52 -15.52
N HIS A 780 -36.02 26.36 -14.93
CA HIS A 780 -36.29 25.27 -14.00
C HIS A 780 -36.73 24.03 -14.79
N THR A 781 -35.97 22.94 -14.70
CA THR A 781 -36.25 21.66 -15.38
C THR A 781 -36.62 20.55 -14.40
N ILE A 782 -37.31 19.52 -14.90
CA ILE A 782 -37.58 18.25 -14.22
C ILE A 782 -37.25 17.08 -15.16
N ASN A 783 -36.54 16.06 -14.66
CA ASN A 783 -36.02 14.96 -15.46
C ASN A 783 -36.75 13.63 -15.17
N ILE A 784 -37.23 12.92 -16.20
CA ILE A 784 -38.10 11.75 -16.05
C ILE A 784 -37.33 10.43 -16.24
N GLY A 785 -37.36 9.54 -15.24
CA GLY A 785 -36.62 8.26 -15.21
C GLY A 785 -37.39 7.05 -14.65
N GLY A 786 -36.73 5.89 -14.58
CA GLY A 786 -37.30 4.59 -14.18
C GLY A 786 -36.70 3.95 -12.91
N LEU A 787 -36.89 2.63 -12.75
CA LEU A 787 -36.36 1.75 -11.72
C LEU A 787 -34.95 1.21 -12.02
N PHE A 788 -34.65 0.94 -13.30
CA PHE A 788 -33.30 0.54 -13.73
C PHE A 788 -32.93 1.22 -15.06
N ASN A 789 -31.76 0.89 -15.60
CA ASN A 789 -31.40 1.24 -16.98
C ASN A 789 -30.32 0.26 -17.47
N ILE A 790 -30.21 0.08 -18.78
CA ILE A 790 -29.22 -0.81 -19.40
C ILE A 790 -28.52 -0.11 -20.56
N LYS A 791 -27.24 -0.41 -20.75
CA LYS A 791 -26.47 0.05 -21.91
C LYS A 791 -25.71 -1.12 -22.53
N LEU A 792 -26.03 -1.40 -23.79
CA LEU A 792 -25.22 -2.25 -24.64
C LEU A 792 -24.06 -1.43 -25.20
N LEU A 793 -22.85 -1.96 -25.05
CA LEU A 793 -21.65 -1.47 -25.71
C LEU A 793 -21.15 -2.56 -26.64
N ALA A 794 -20.81 -2.17 -27.87
CA ALA A 794 -20.05 -3.00 -28.81
C ALA A 794 -18.70 -2.33 -29.07
N TYR A 795 -17.64 -3.13 -29.14
CA TYR A 795 -16.34 -2.68 -29.62
C TYR A 795 -15.65 -3.77 -30.48
N PRO A 796 -15.17 -3.44 -31.69
CA PRO A 796 -15.36 -2.18 -32.43
C PRO A 796 -16.79 -2.05 -32.98
N THR A 797 -17.20 -0.82 -33.34
CA THR A 797 -18.49 -0.51 -34.01
C THR A 797 -18.39 -0.36 -35.53
N GLU A 798 -17.18 -0.44 -36.08
CA GLU A 798 -16.94 -0.53 -37.53
C GLU A 798 -15.94 -1.66 -37.82
N LEU A 799 -16.19 -2.39 -38.90
CA LEU A 799 -15.36 -3.48 -39.41
C LEU A 799 -15.31 -3.40 -40.94
N GLU A 800 -14.29 -3.96 -41.58
CA GLU A 800 -14.25 -4.08 -43.05
C GLU A 800 -14.04 -5.55 -43.46
N GLY A 801 -15.06 -6.16 -44.08
CA GLY A 801 -15.03 -7.56 -44.52
C GLY A 801 -15.38 -8.63 -43.46
N GLY A 802 -15.45 -8.28 -42.18
CA GLY A 802 -15.85 -9.17 -41.06
C GLY A 802 -15.00 -8.96 -39.81
N GLY A 803 -15.30 -9.67 -38.72
CA GLY A 803 -14.50 -9.63 -37.49
C GLY A 803 -15.25 -9.93 -36.19
N GLU A 804 -14.49 -10.14 -35.11
CA GLU A 804 -15.02 -10.30 -33.75
C GLU A 804 -15.32 -8.95 -33.10
N VAL A 805 -16.45 -8.89 -32.40
CA VAL A 805 -16.93 -7.75 -31.62
C VAL A 805 -17.15 -8.20 -30.18
N TYR A 806 -16.64 -7.41 -29.25
CA TYR A 806 -16.90 -7.55 -27.83
C TYR A 806 -18.20 -6.83 -27.47
N LEU A 807 -19.12 -7.57 -26.85
CA LEU A 807 -20.42 -7.07 -26.40
C LEU A 807 -20.44 -7.04 -24.86
N GLN A 808 -20.77 -5.89 -24.30
CA GLN A 808 -20.88 -5.67 -22.85
C GLN A 808 -22.25 -5.09 -22.52
N VAL A 809 -22.97 -5.71 -21.59
CA VAL A 809 -24.22 -5.17 -21.04
C VAL A 809 -23.90 -4.59 -19.66
N LYS A 810 -23.98 -3.26 -19.57
CA LYS A 810 -23.91 -2.51 -18.30
C LYS A 810 -25.32 -2.23 -17.78
N ALA A 811 -25.51 -2.22 -16.47
CA ALA A 811 -26.80 -1.94 -15.84
C ALA A 811 -26.67 -0.97 -14.64
N TRP A 812 -27.72 -0.19 -14.43
CA TRP A 812 -27.90 0.73 -13.31
C TRP A 812 -29.15 0.35 -12.52
N ASN A 813 -29.11 0.51 -11.21
CA ASN A 813 -30.21 0.25 -10.30
C ASN A 813 -30.62 1.55 -9.60
N TYR A 814 -31.89 1.93 -9.73
CA TYR A 814 -32.49 3.12 -9.12
C TYR A 814 -33.64 2.75 -8.16
N ASP A 815 -33.77 1.48 -7.80
CA ASP A 815 -34.72 0.95 -6.82
C ASP A 815 -34.04 0.64 -5.47
N GLY A 816 -32.76 0.27 -5.50
CA GLY A 816 -31.99 -0.07 -4.30
C GLY A 816 -32.30 -1.47 -3.72
N SER A 817 -33.15 -2.25 -4.38
CA SER A 817 -33.32 -3.68 -4.14
C SER A 817 -32.68 -4.50 -5.27
N LEU A 818 -32.45 -5.80 -5.09
CA LEU A 818 -31.93 -6.64 -6.17
C LEU A 818 -33.03 -6.90 -7.21
N ILE A 819 -32.83 -6.42 -8.43
CA ILE A 819 -33.79 -6.57 -9.53
C ILE A 819 -33.45 -7.83 -10.33
N PRO A 820 -34.28 -8.88 -10.34
CA PRO A 820 -34.14 -9.97 -11.30
C PRO A 820 -34.50 -9.44 -12.69
N VAL A 821 -33.71 -9.78 -13.71
CA VAL A 821 -33.99 -9.39 -15.09
C VAL A 821 -33.86 -10.56 -16.06
N LYS A 822 -34.70 -10.54 -17.09
CA LYS A 822 -34.76 -11.53 -18.17
C LYS A 822 -34.78 -10.82 -19.51
N GLY A 823 -34.43 -11.55 -20.56
CA GLY A 823 -34.54 -11.06 -21.93
C GLY A 823 -33.53 -11.73 -22.82
N PHE A 824 -32.99 -10.99 -23.79
CA PHE A 824 -32.14 -11.55 -24.83
C PHE A 824 -31.25 -10.52 -25.52
N ILE A 825 -30.21 -11.02 -26.19
CA ILE A 825 -29.47 -10.29 -27.22
C ILE A 825 -29.91 -10.82 -28.58
N GLU A 826 -30.35 -9.93 -29.45
CA GLU A 826 -30.60 -10.18 -30.87
C GLU A 826 -29.53 -9.53 -31.75
N VAL A 827 -29.25 -10.16 -32.89
CA VAL A 827 -28.46 -9.60 -34.00
C VAL A 827 -29.31 -9.69 -35.25
N ASP A 828 -29.58 -8.53 -35.87
CA ASP A 828 -30.43 -8.39 -37.07
C ASP A 828 -31.85 -8.97 -36.95
N GLY A 829 -32.32 -9.20 -35.70
CA GLY A 829 -33.61 -9.80 -35.37
C GLY A 829 -33.55 -11.30 -35.01
N ASP A 830 -32.41 -11.97 -35.19
CA ASP A 830 -32.18 -13.34 -34.70
C ASP A 830 -31.66 -13.31 -33.26
N VAL A 831 -32.34 -14.02 -32.34
CA VAL A 831 -31.92 -14.12 -30.94
C VAL A 831 -30.69 -15.03 -30.81
N ILE A 832 -29.55 -14.43 -30.45
CA ILE A 832 -28.27 -15.14 -30.30
C ILE A 832 -28.02 -15.64 -28.87
N LYS A 833 -28.64 -15.00 -27.86
CA LYS A 833 -28.39 -15.32 -26.45
C LYS A 833 -29.53 -14.86 -25.55
N ASN A 834 -30.21 -15.80 -24.88
CA ASN A 834 -31.10 -15.49 -23.77
C ASN A 834 -30.30 -15.07 -22.53
N ILE A 835 -30.87 -14.16 -21.75
CA ILE A 835 -30.34 -13.66 -20.48
C ILE A 835 -31.33 -14.00 -19.36
N GLU A 836 -30.83 -14.65 -18.31
CA GLU A 836 -31.42 -14.63 -16.97
C GLU A 836 -30.34 -14.08 -16.04
N ALA A 837 -30.57 -12.90 -15.47
CA ALA A 837 -29.58 -12.17 -14.68
C ALA A 837 -30.22 -11.48 -13.46
N LYS A 838 -29.37 -10.84 -12.66
CA LYS A 838 -29.77 -10.07 -11.49
C LYS A 838 -28.94 -8.79 -11.49
N ILE A 839 -29.60 -7.64 -11.48
CA ILE A 839 -28.95 -6.35 -11.29
C ILE A 839 -28.73 -6.18 -9.77
N PRO A 840 -27.48 -6.05 -9.29
CA PRO A 840 -27.21 -5.78 -7.87
C PRO A 840 -27.95 -4.54 -7.36
N ALA A 841 -28.30 -4.53 -6.07
CA ALA A 841 -28.96 -3.40 -5.41
C ALA A 841 -28.16 -2.08 -5.52
N SER A 842 -26.83 -2.19 -5.65
CA SER A 842 -25.87 -1.08 -5.72
C SER A 842 -25.43 -0.71 -7.14
N ALA A 843 -25.97 -1.34 -8.19
CA ALA A 843 -25.38 -1.27 -9.53
C ALA A 843 -25.43 0.14 -10.13
N ASN A 844 -24.29 0.65 -10.59
CA ASN A 844 -24.15 2.01 -11.12
C ASN A 844 -23.39 2.03 -12.46
N GLY A 845 -23.79 1.16 -13.39
CA GLY A 845 -23.08 0.91 -14.65
C GLY A 845 -22.26 -0.38 -14.62
N ASP A 846 -22.49 -1.23 -13.62
CA ASP A 846 -21.87 -2.54 -13.42
C ASP A 846 -22.10 -3.43 -14.64
N GLN A 847 -21.07 -4.22 -15.00
CA GLN A 847 -21.19 -5.22 -16.05
C GLN A 847 -21.98 -6.44 -15.55
N ILE A 848 -23.19 -6.62 -16.05
CA ILE A 848 -24.02 -7.81 -15.78
C ILE A 848 -23.79 -8.94 -16.80
N LEU A 849 -23.23 -8.65 -17.98
CA LEU A 849 -22.89 -9.66 -19.00
C LEU A 849 -21.75 -9.20 -19.92
N LYS A 850 -20.89 -10.13 -20.34
CA LYS A 850 -19.89 -9.96 -21.41
C LYS A 850 -19.95 -11.14 -22.39
N LEU A 851 -19.80 -10.85 -23.68
CA LEU A 851 -19.97 -11.77 -24.81
C LEU A 851 -18.99 -11.40 -25.94
N ARG A 852 -18.57 -12.39 -26.73
CA ARG A 852 -17.87 -12.20 -28.02
C ARG A 852 -18.82 -12.65 -29.13
N TYR A 853 -18.90 -11.91 -30.24
CA TYR A 853 -19.70 -12.28 -31.41
C TYR A 853 -18.93 -11.97 -32.70
N ASN A 854 -18.99 -12.85 -33.70
CA ASN A 854 -18.22 -12.73 -34.95
C ASN A 854 -19.15 -12.49 -36.13
N PHE A 855 -18.93 -11.38 -36.85
CA PHE A 855 -19.77 -10.98 -37.97
C PHE A 855 -19.30 -11.61 -39.30
N ALA A 856 -20.19 -12.42 -39.87
CA ALA A 856 -20.03 -13.06 -41.19
C ALA A 856 -21.02 -12.45 -42.20
N GLY A 857 -20.76 -11.22 -42.63
CA GLY A 857 -21.64 -10.48 -43.53
C GLY A 857 -21.02 -9.16 -44.00
N VAL A 858 -21.75 -8.43 -44.83
CA VAL A 858 -21.43 -7.05 -45.23
C VAL A 858 -22.72 -6.24 -45.17
N GLY A 859 -22.72 -5.17 -44.40
CA GLY A 859 -23.89 -4.34 -44.10
C GLY A 859 -23.77 -3.65 -42.74
N THR A 860 -24.73 -2.78 -42.42
CA THR A 860 -24.92 -2.32 -41.05
C THR A 860 -25.68 -3.39 -40.29
N HIS A 861 -25.01 -4.05 -39.35
CA HIS A 861 -25.63 -5.02 -38.45
C HIS A 861 -26.16 -4.30 -37.21
N THR A 862 -27.39 -4.59 -36.82
CA THR A 862 -28.04 -4.03 -35.63
C THR A 862 -28.05 -5.07 -34.52
N ILE A 863 -27.35 -4.77 -33.43
CA ILE A 863 -27.37 -5.58 -32.21
C ILE A 863 -28.27 -4.87 -31.21
N LYS A 864 -29.23 -5.60 -30.63
CA LYS A 864 -29.98 -5.07 -29.48
C LYS A 864 -29.90 -6.03 -28.32
N VAL A 865 -29.86 -5.47 -27.11
CA VAL A 865 -30.25 -6.18 -25.90
C VAL A 865 -31.63 -5.71 -25.48
N PHE A 866 -32.49 -6.66 -25.14
CA PHE A 866 -33.73 -6.46 -24.41
C PHE A 866 -33.55 -6.98 -22.99
N LEU A 867 -33.90 -6.18 -21.99
CA LEU A 867 -34.08 -6.65 -20.61
C LEU A 867 -35.35 -6.06 -20.00
N ASP A 868 -36.09 -6.93 -19.35
CA ASP A 868 -37.29 -6.67 -18.56
C ASP A 868 -37.10 -7.28 -17.14
N ASN A 869 -37.82 -6.77 -16.15
CA ASN A 869 -37.79 -7.23 -14.75
C ASN A 869 -38.91 -8.21 -14.36
N TYR A 870 -39.71 -8.69 -15.32
CA TYR A 870 -40.91 -9.50 -15.08
C TYR A 870 -40.87 -10.89 -15.76
N ASP A 871 -41.15 -10.98 -17.06
CA ASP A 871 -41.27 -12.23 -17.82
C ASP A 871 -40.17 -12.44 -18.88
N GLY A 872 -39.57 -11.36 -19.41
CA GLY A 872 -38.55 -11.40 -20.47
C GLY A 872 -39.08 -11.29 -21.90
N GLU A 873 -40.35 -10.93 -22.09
CA GLU A 873 -40.98 -10.67 -23.40
C GLU A 873 -41.27 -9.17 -23.61
N PRO A 874 -41.08 -8.61 -24.82
CA PRO A 874 -41.40 -7.21 -25.11
C PRO A 874 -42.90 -7.03 -25.36
N ASN A 875 -43.69 -7.02 -24.29
CA ASN A 875 -45.16 -7.05 -24.30
C ASN A 875 -45.84 -5.87 -23.57
N GLY A 876 -45.09 -5.07 -22.81
CA GLY A 876 -45.55 -3.93 -22.01
C GLY A 876 -45.82 -4.20 -20.53
N GLU A 877 -45.65 -5.43 -20.04
CA GLU A 877 -45.84 -5.84 -18.64
C GLU A 877 -44.48 -5.93 -17.92
N GLY A 878 -44.13 -4.90 -17.14
CA GLY A 878 -42.83 -4.78 -16.46
C GLY A 878 -42.19 -3.42 -16.71
N GLU A 879 -40.89 -3.29 -16.42
CA GLU A 879 -40.08 -2.16 -16.89
C GLU A 879 -39.10 -2.63 -17.96
N GLU A 880 -39.44 -2.35 -19.22
CA GLU A 880 -38.67 -2.74 -20.40
C GLU A 880 -37.56 -1.74 -20.73
N TYR A 881 -36.36 -2.26 -21.00
CA TYR A 881 -35.32 -1.51 -21.72
C TYR A 881 -34.81 -2.24 -22.96
N TRP A 882 -34.69 -1.44 -24.02
CA TRP A 882 -33.94 -1.78 -25.22
C TRP A 882 -32.68 -0.92 -25.27
N SER A 883 -31.54 -1.54 -25.57
CA SER A 883 -30.32 -0.82 -25.92
C SER A 883 -29.76 -1.36 -27.22
N GLU A 884 -29.74 -0.49 -28.25
CA GLU A 884 -29.24 -0.80 -29.59
C GLU A 884 -27.81 -0.27 -29.77
N VAL A 885 -26.96 -1.08 -30.39
CA VAL A 885 -25.68 -0.63 -30.96
C VAL A 885 -25.54 -1.19 -32.37
N ARG A 886 -24.93 -0.41 -33.27
CA ARG A 886 -24.71 -0.81 -34.66
C ARG A 886 -23.25 -1.14 -34.89
N VAL A 887 -23.03 -2.21 -35.64
CA VAL A 887 -21.71 -2.59 -36.16
C VAL A 887 -21.78 -2.48 -37.68
N GLU A 888 -21.11 -1.48 -38.26
CA GLU A 888 -21.04 -1.37 -39.71
C GLU A 888 -19.91 -2.25 -40.25
N VAL A 889 -20.26 -3.40 -40.85
CA VAL A 889 -19.31 -4.24 -41.58
C VAL A 889 -19.28 -3.79 -43.04
N LYS A 890 -18.38 -2.86 -43.34
CA LYS A 890 -18.26 -2.23 -44.66
C LYS A 890 -17.79 -3.25 -45.70
N PRO A 891 -18.26 -3.16 -46.97
CA PRO A 891 -17.74 -3.97 -48.05
C PRO A 891 -16.25 -3.67 -48.27
N MET A 892 -15.43 -4.68 -48.54
CA MET A 892 -14.07 -4.48 -49.08
C MET A 892 -14.11 -4.00 -50.54
N ASN A 893 -14.58 -2.77 -50.74
CA ASN A 893 -14.65 -2.03 -52.01
C ASN A 893 -13.89 -0.69 -51.89
N GLY A 894 -12.68 -0.72 -51.32
CA GLY A 894 -11.88 0.49 -51.12
C GLY A 894 -11.08 0.91 -52.35
N THR A 895 -11.11 2.21 -52.66
CA THR A 895 -10.15 2.90 -53.55
C THR A 895 -8.96 3.50 -52.79
N GLU A 896 -8.79 3.12 -51.53
CA GLU A 896 -7.87 3.67 -50.53
C GLU A 896 -7.37 2.56 -49.58
N LEU A 897 -6.39 2.85 -48.72
CA LEU A 897 -5.91 1.94 -47.69
C LEU A 897 -6.92 1.79 -46.55
N LYS A 898 -6.92 0.64 -45.85
CA LYS A 898 -7.89 0.29 -44.81
C LYS A 898 -7.24 -0.42 -43.62
N GLN A 899 -7.60 -0.09 -42.38
CA GLN A 899 -7.18 -0.84 -41.19
C GLN A 899 -8.09 -2.06 -41.00
N VAL A 900 -7.49 -3.23 -40.80
CA VAL A 900 -8.19 -4.53 -40.62
C VAL A 900 -7.79 -5.24 -39.32
N GLY A 901 -6.99 -4.59 -38.48
CA GLY A 901 -6.59 -5.06 -37.15
C GLY A 901 -5.71 -4.04 -36.44
N PHE A 902 -5.67 -4.11 -35.12
CA PHE A 902 -4.77 -3.35 -34.26
C PHE A 902 -4.50 -4.18 -33.00
N GLU A 903 -3.25 -4.19 -32.53
CA GLU A 903 -2.80 -4.88 -31.31
C GLU A 903 -1.66 -4.10 -30.66
N CYS A 904 -1.44 -4.27 -29.36
CA CYS A 904 -0.28 -3.74 -28.63
C CYS A 904 0.43 -4.84 -27.83
N ASP A 905 1.75 -4.71 -27.69
CA ASP A 905 2.54 -5.56 -26.77
C ASP A 905 2.35 -5.07 -25.33
N ASP A 906 2.27 -6.01 -24.37
CA ASP A 906 2.28 -5.71 -22.94
C ASP A 906 3.58 -4.97 -22.54
N PRO A 907 3.51 -3.76 -21.95
CA PRO A 907 4.70 -3.01 -21.55
C PRO A 907 5.34 -3.61 -20.29
N GLU A 908 6.63 -3.91 -20.40
CA GLU A 908 7.46 -4.44 -19.31
C GLU A 908 8.44 -3.36 -18.82
N PHE A 909 8.19 -2.84 -17.62
CA PHE A 909 9.00 -1.79 -16.99
C PHE A 909 10.32 -2.36 -16.47
N ASN A 910 11.41 -1.78 -16.97
CA ASN A 910 12.80 -2.11 -16.65
C ASN A 910 13.49 -0.86 -16.06
N TRP A 911 14.15 -0.98 -14.92
CA TRP A 911 14.88 0.16 -14.31
C TRP A 911 16.16 0.51 -15.07
N ASN A 912 16.50 1.80 -15.13
CA ASN A 912 17.68 2.30 -15.85
C ASN A 912 18.74 3.01 -14.97
N GLY A 913 18.60 2.98 -13.64
CA GLY A 913 19.43 3.75 -12.68
C GLY A 913 18.83 5.09 -12.22
N ILE A 914 17.77 5.57 -12.88
CA ILE A 914 17.11 6.85 -12.59
C ILE A 914 15.59 6.68 -12.45
N GLU A 915 14.96 5.94 -13.37
CA GLU A 915 13.52 5.75 -13.46
C GLU A 915 13.19 4.38 -14.12
N TYR A 916 11.96 3.88 -13.98
CA TYR A 916 11.49 2.70 -14.71
C TYR A 916 11.12 3.05 -16.14
N LYS A 917 11.56 2.24 -17.12
CA LYS A 917 11.24 2.42 -18.53
C LYS A 917 10.62 1.18 -19.16
N ALA A 918 9.44 1.34 -19.76
CA ALA A 918 8.85 0.34 -20.63
C ALA A 918 8.81 0.84 -22.08
N LYS A 919 9.01 -0.07 -23.03
CA LYS A 919 8.77 0.23 -24.46
C LYS A 919 7.34 -0.15 -24.80
N MET A 920 6.53 0.84 -25.15
CA MET A 920 5.19 0.61 -25.64
C MET A 920 5.22 0.44 -27.15
N VAL A 921 4.68 -0.67 -27.66
CA VAL A 921 4.69 -1.03 -29.08
C VAL A 921 3.29 -1.43 -29.51
N CYS A 922 2.74 -0.75 -30.52
CA CYS A 922 1.45 -1.10 -31.11
C CYS A 922 1.57 -1.30 -32.63
N ARG A 923 0.81 -2.24 -33.18
CA ARG A 923 0.81 -2.62 -34.59
C ARG A 923 -0.55 -2.33 -35.19
N ALA A 924 -0.63 -1.46 -36.19
CA ALA A 924 -1.81 -1.36 -37.04
C ALA A 924 -1.63 -2.22 -38.29
N ILE A 925 -2.65 -3.03 -38.59
CA ILE A 925 -2.65 -3.96 -39.72
C ILE A 925 -3.44 -3.30 -40.86
N ILE A 926 -2.74 -2.86 -41.90
CA ILE A 926 -3.31 -2.13 -43.05
C ILE A 926 -3.40 -3.01 -44.29
N TYR A 927 -4.59 -3.12 -44.86
CA TYR A 927 -4.88 -3.75 -46.14
C TYR A 927 -4.96 -2.71 -47.27
N ASN A 928 -4.50 -3.08 -48.47
CA ASN A 928 -4.72 -2.32 -49.71
C ASN A 928 -5.74 -3.04 -50.61
N PRO A 929 -7.04 -2.69 -50.56
CA PRO A 929 -8.06 -3.22 -51.46
C PRO A 929 -7.94 -2.75 -52.92
N THR A 930 -7.09 -1.76 -53.22
CA THR A 930 -7.02 -1.16 -54.56
C THR A 930 -6.27 -2.05 -55.57
N GLN A 931 -6.53 -1.83 -56.86
CA GLN A 931 -5.81 -2.49 -57.96
C GLN A 931 -4.41 -1.90 -58.23
N ASN A 932 -3.95 -0.92 -57.44
CA ASN A 932 -2.66 -0.23 -57.64
C ASN A 932 -1.75 -0.31 -56.40
N ASN A 933 -0.46 -0.03 -56.58
CA ASN A 933 0.42 0.20 -55.43
C ASN A 933 0.10 1.56 -54.80
N VAL A 934 -0.07 1.61 -53.49
CA VAL A 934 -0.14 2.87 -52.73
C VAL A 934 1.24 3.16 -52.16
N ASN A 935 1.87 4.27 -52.56
CA ASN A 935 3.13 4.73 -51.98
C ASN A 935 2.82 5.65 -50.78
N ILE A 936 3.38 5.34 -49.60
CA ILE A 936 3.21 6.16 -48.40
C ILE A 936 4.29 7.24 -48.39
N ASN A 937 3.90 8.50 -48.15
CA ASN A 937 4.82 9.63 -48.01
C ASN A 937 5.18 9.90 -46.55
N SER A 938 4.19 9.80 -45.66
CA SER A 938 4.33 10.08 -44.23
C SER A 938 3.21 9.39 -43.45
N ILE A 939 3.46 9.09 -42.17
CA ILE A 939 2.45 8.71 -41.19
C ILE A 939 2.68 9.56 -39.94
N SER A 940 1.62 10.08 -39.33
CA SER A 940 1.69 10.86 -38.08
C SER A 940 0.57 10.47 -37.13
N VAL A 941 0.91 10.19 -35.86
CA VAL A 941 -0.08 10.20 -34.77
C VAL A 941 -0.65 11.62 -34.61
N LYS A 942 -1.92 11.73 -34.26
CA LYS A 942 -2.63 13.01 -34.02
C LYS A 942 -3.04 13.15 -32.57
N GLU A 943 -3.66 12.10 -32.02
CA GLU A 943 -4.21 12.03 -30.68
C GLU A 943 -3.96 10.60 -30.15
N TRP A 944 -3.75 10.45 -28.85
CA TRP A 944 -3.83 9.16 -28.17
C TRP A 944 -4.46 9.36 -26.79
N SER A 945 -5.02 8.29 -26.23
CA SER A 945 -5.60 8.30 -24.90
C SER A 945 -5.42 6.95 -24.22
N VAL A 946 -5.37 6.98 -22.90
CA VAL A 946 -5.21 5.86 -21.99
C VAL A 946 -6.25 6.03 -20.87
N ASP A 947 -6.81 4.94 -20.35
CA ASP A 947 -7.84 4.99 -19.29
C ASP A 947 -7.30 4.95 -17.85
N ASN A 948 -6.08 4.47 -17.63
CA ASN A 948 -5.28 4.72 -16.41
C ASN A 948 -4.52 6.06 -16.55
N GLN A 949 -4.74 7.00 -15.61
CA GLN A 949 -4.13 8.34 -15.66
C GLN A 949 -2.62 8.31 -15.43
N GLU A 950 -2.14 7.56 -14.45
CA GLU A 950 -0.71 7.45 -14.14
C GLU A 950 0.07 6.87 -15.34
N PHE A 951 -0.52 5.90 -16.07
CA PHE A 951 0.11 5.39 -17.30
C PHE A 951 0.07 6.42 -18.44
N MET A 952 -0.99 7.23 -18.54
CA MET A 952 -1.05 8.34 -19.51
C MET A 952 0.05 9.37 -19.26
N GLU A 953 0.31 9.73 -18.00
CA GLU A 953 1.33 10.71 -17.61
C GLU A 953 2.76 10.15 -17.76
N SER A 954 2.93 8.83 -17.70
CA SER A 954 4.23 8.16 -17.94
C SER A 954 4.74 8.22 -19.39
N LEU A 955 3.87 8.40 -20.40
CA LEU A 955 4.22 8.24 -21.82
C LEU A 955 4.93 9.47 -22.42
N GLU A 956 5.90 9.26 -23.31
CA GLU A 956 6.52 10.34 -24.08
C GLU A 956 5.49 11.11 -24.92
N SER A 957 5.67 12.43 -24.96
CA SER A 957 4.86 13.40 -25.73
C SER A 957 4.91 13.23 -27.26
N ALA A 958 5.56 12.18 -27.79
CA ALA A 958 5.62 11.87 -29.21
C ALA A 958 5.75 10.36 -29.49
N TRP A 959 5.09 9.89 -30.54
CA TRP A 959 5.18 8.51 -31.02
C TRP A 959 6.10 8.42 -32.25
N THR A 960 7.03 7.47 -32.23
CA THR A 960 7.81 7.06 -33.41
C THR A 960 6.99 6.07 -34.25
N VAL A 961 7.04 6.18 -35.58
CA VAL A 961 6.24 5.34 -36.49
C VAL A 961 7.11 4.71 -37.58
N GLU A 962 7.12 3.38 -37.65
CA GLU A 962 7.78 2.59 -38.70
C GLU A 962 6.74 2.02 -39.67
N TYR A 963 6.96 2.17 -40.98
CA TYR A 963 6.01 1.78 -42.01
C TYR A 963 6.69 1.48 -43.36
N PRO A 964 6.09 0.65 -44.22
CA PRO A 964 6.62 0.40 -45.55
C PRO A 964 6.35 1.57 -46.50
N ALA A 965 7.33 1.94 -47.32
CA ALA A 965 7.18 2.99 -48.34
C ALA A 965 6.13 2.68 -49.44
N LYS A 966 5.63 1.43 -49.52
CA LYS A 966 4.58 1.02 -50.48
C LYS A 966 3.76 -0.18 -49.98
N VAL A 967 2.47 -0.17 -50.32
CA VAL A 967 1.53 -1.29 -50.11
C VAL A 967 1.04 -1.78 -51.48
N LYS A 968 1.13 -3.08 -51.77
CA LYS A 968 0.72 -3.66 -53.06
C LYS A 968 -0.79 -3.96 -53.12
N PRO A 969 -1.39 -4.11 -54.31
CA PRO A 969 -2.75 -4.62 -54.46
C PRO A 969 -2.99 -5.91 -53.68
N SER A 970 -4.11 -5.97 -52.95
CA SER A 970 -4.51 -7.10 -52.11
C SER A 970 -3.45 -7.59 -51.12
N GLN A 971 -2.53 -6.70 -50.70
CA GLN A 971 -1.55 -6.99 -49.66
C GLN A 971 -1.94 -6.32 -48.35
N THR A 972 -1.75 -7.06 -47.26
CA THR A 972 -1.70 -6.54 -45.89
C THR A 972 -0.27 -6.19 -45.49
N VAL A 973 -0.08 -5.10 -44.75
CA VAL A 973 1.17 -4.63 -44.15
C VAL A 973 0.96 -4.16 -42.72
N GLU A 974 2.05 -4.07 -41.98
CA GLU A 974 2.10 -3.61 -40.60
C GLU A 974 2.63 -2.17 -40.54
N ILE A 975 2.09 -1.36 -39.62
CA ILE A 975 2.64 -0.07 -39.18
C ILE A 975 2.91 -0.21 -37.70
N VAL A 976 4.13 0.07 -37.26
CA VAL A 976 4.55 -0.08 -35.86
C VAL A 976 4.70 1.30 -35.22
N PHE A 977 3.88 1.56 -34.21
CA PHE A 977 3.94 2.73 -33.35
C PHE A 977 4.76 2.39 -32.11
N LYS A 978 5.70 3.26 -31.75
CA LYS A 978 6.61 3.09 -30.61
C LYS A 978 6.64 4.33 -29.73
N ASN A 979 6.52 4.13 -28.43
CA ASN A 979 6.64 5.15 -27.38
C ASN A 979 7.45 4.55 -26.22
N THR A 980 7.95 5.38 -25.30
CA THR A 980 8.56 4.93 -24.04
C THR A 980 7.73 5.47 -22.89
N ALA A 981 7.32 4.60 -21.98
CA ALA A 981 6.76 5.00 -20.69
C ALA A 981 7.91 5.14 -19.68
N HIS A 982 7.88 6.19 -18.85
CA HIS A 982 8.84 6.49 -17.80
C HIS A 982 8.09 6.73 -16.47
N THR A 983 8.48 6.09 -15.38
CA THR A 983 7.78 6.25 -14.08
C THR A 983 8.67 5.98 -12.86
N GLY A 984 8.26 6.47 -11.70
CA GLY A 984 8.89 6.20 -10.40
C GLY A 984 8.41 4.89 -9.78
N LEU A 985 9.17 4.37 -8.79
CA LEU A 985 8.87 3.10 -8.12
C LEU A 985 7.47 3.06 -7.48
N ILE A 986 7.12 4.12 -6.75
CA ILE A 986 5.88 4.16 -5.96
C ILE A 986 4.66 4.07 -6.87
N THR A 987 4.61 4.87 -7.93
CA THR A 987 3.55 4.85 -8.94
C THR A 987 3.50 3.51 -9.67
N LEU A 988 4.65 2.90 -9.95
CA LEU A 988 4.70 1.58 -10.60
C LEU A 988 4.07 0.49 -9.73
N GLU A 989 4.54 0.30 -8.49
CA GLU A 989 4.08 -0.80 -7.64
C GLU A 989 2.65 -0.61 -7.11
N LYS A 990 2.23 0.63 -6.87
CA LYS A 990 0.94 0.94 -6.25
C LYS A 990 -0.21 1.12 -7.24
N ASP A 991 0.04 1.76 -8.38
CA ASP A 991 -1.01 2.32 -9.25
C ASP A 991 -0.94 1.81 -10.71
N LEU A 992 0.05 0.98 -11.05
CA LEU A 992 0.27 0.45 -12.42
C LEU A 992 0.49 -1.06 -12.49
N PHE A 993 1.24 -1.67 -11.56
CA PHE A 993 1.69 -3.05 -11.69
C PHE A 993 0.53 -4.07 -11.70
N GLY A 994 0.43 -4.85 -12.77
CA GLY A 994 -0.64 -5.83 -12.96
C GLY A 994 -1.99 -5.25 -13.39
N ASP A 995 -2.09 -3.93 -13.63
CA ASP A 995 -3.32 -3.29 -14.12
C ASP A 995 -3.59 -3.60 -15.61
N TYR A 996 -4.86 -3.49 -16.01
CA TYR A 996 -5.36 -3.73 -17.36
C TYR A 996 -5.79 -2.42 -18.02
N VAL A 997 -4.94 -1.91 -18.91
CA VAL A 997 -5.03 -0.54 -19.40
C VAL A 997 -5.45 -0.51 -20.88
N GLY A 998 -6.53 0.20 -21.18
CA GLY A 998 -7.02 0.44 -22.53
C GLY A 998 -6.32 1.62 -23.19
N ILE A 999 -5.69 1.37 -24.36
CA ILE A 999 -4.98 2.39 -25.14
C ILE A 999 -5.68 2.64 -26.48
N SER A 1000 -5.81 3.91 -26.86
CA SER A 1000 -6.30 4.38 -28.17
C SER A 1000 -5.25 5.22 -28.87
N ILE A 1001 -4.98 4.96 -30.15
CA ILE A 1001 -4.05 5.74 -31.00
C ILE A 1001 -4.77 6.17 -32.29
N ARG A 1002 -4.91 7.48 -32.48
CA ARG A 1002 -5.46 8.09 -33.71
C ARG A 1002 -4.32 8.59 -34.59
N TYR A 1003 -4.26 8.13 -35.83
CA TYR A 1003 -3.16 8.45 -36.75
C TYR A 1003 -3.63 8.69 -38.19
N THR A 1004 -2.78 9.36 -38.95
CA THR A 1004 -3.00 9.73 -40.35
C THR A 1004 -1.92 9.13 -41.23
N ILE A 1005 -2.31 8.44 -42.30
CA ILE A 1005 -1.43 8.05 -43.41
C ILE A 1005 -1.58 9.08 -44.52
N SER A 1006 -0.48 9.66 -45.01
CA SER A 1006 -0.44 10.52 -46.21
C SER A 1006 0.17 9.77 -47.39
N PRO A 1007 -0.60 9.33 -48.39
CA PRO A 1007 -0.04 8.72 -49.59
C PRO A 1007 0.41 9.77 -50.62
N GLN A 1008 1.38 9.43 -51.46
CA GLN A 1008 2.03 10.41 -52.39
C GLN A 1008 1.10 11.09 -53.41
N ASN A 1009 -0.09 10.54 -53.70
CA ASN A 1009 -0.97 11.00 -54.79
C ASN A 1009 -2.46 11.03 -54.41
N THR A 1010 -2.81 10.97 -53.12
CA THR A 1010 -4.20 11.02 -52.62
C THR A 1010 -4.30 11.94 -51.41
N GLY A 1011 -5.51 12.16 -50.90
CA GLY A 1011 -5.70 12.81 -49.60
C GLY A 1011 -5.18 11.97 -48.43
N ASP A 1012 -5.04 12.63 -47.29
CA ASP A 1012 -4.76 12.03 -45.98
C ASP A 1012 -5.88 11.06 -45.56
N ILE A 1013 -5.50 9.88 -45.07
CA ILE A 1013 -6.42 8.84 -44.58
C ILE A 1013 -6.24 8.72 -43.07
N ASN A 1014 -7.32 8.85 -42.29
CA ASN A 1014 -7.28 8.79 -40.84
C ASN A 1014 -7.79 7.44 -40.32
N PHE A 1015 -7.14 6.93 -39.27
CA PHE A 1015 -7.50 5.70 -38.57
C PHE A 1015 -7.43 5.91 -37.06
N THR A 1016 -8.11 5.03 -36.33
CA THR A 1016 -7.94 4.86 -34.89
C THR A 1016 -7.76 3.37 -34.60
N GLY A 1017 -6.74 3.02 -33.84
CA GLY A 1017 -6.60 1.69 -33.23
C GLY A 1017 -6.83 1.77 -31.73
N PHE A 1018 -7.41 0.74 -31.13
CA PHE A 1018 -7.48 0.58 -29.68
C PHE A 1018 -7.31 -0.90 -29.30
N ASP A 1019 -6.62 -1.14 -28.19
CA ASP A 1019 -6.39 -2.46 -27.58
C ASP A 1019 -6.33 -2.34 -26.04
N VAL A 1020 -6.27 -3.45 -25.32
CA VAL A 1020 -6.08 -3.50 -23.86
C VAL A 1020 -4.85 -4.33 -23.50
N ILE A 1021 -3.89 -3.71 -22.81
CA ILE A 1021 -2.62 -4.30 -22.37
C ILE A 1021 -2.62 -4.60 -20.86
N THR A 1022 -1.72 -5.47 -20.41
CA THR A 1022 -1.39 -5.65 -18.99
C THR A 1022 0.00 -5.11 -18.68
N ILE A 1023 0.12 -4.24 -17.68
CA ILE A 1023 1.41 -3.68 -17.27
C ILE A 1023 2.22 -4.70 -16.45
N LYS A 1024 3.51 -4.83 -16.78
CA LYS A 1024 4.47 -5.74 -16.13
C LYS A 1024 5.69 -4.98 -15.63
N GLN A 1025 6.39 -5.57 -14.66
CA GLN A 1025 7.64 -5.09 -14.08
C GLN A 1025 8.63 -6.27 -14.07
N ASP A 1026 9.90 -6.02 -14.35
CA ASP A 1026 10.94 -7.04 -14.17
C ASP A 1026 11.27 -7.15 -12.67
N ASN A 1027 10.83 -8.24 -12.02
CA ASN A 1027 11.05 -8.54 -10.61
C ASN A 1027 12.51 -8.97 -10.32
N THR A 1028 13.49 -8.29 -10.92
CA THR A 1028 14.93 -8.41 -10.63
C THR A 1028 15.50 -7.18 -9.93
N ASP A 1029 14.64 -6.22 -9.56
CA ASP A 1029 15.12 -4.91 -9.16
C ASP A 1029 15.53 -4.81 -7.68
N VAL A 1030 16.83 -5.01 -7.47
CA VAL A 1030 17.54 -4.80 -6.21
C VAL A 1030 17.29 -3.40 -5.63
N ILE A 1031 17.10 -2.37 -6.46
CA ILE A 1031 16.89 -0.98 -5.99
C ILE A 1031 15.49 -0.80 -5.41
N ALA A 1032 14.48 -1.55 -5.90
CA ALA A 1032 13.20 -1.67 -5.21
C ALA A 1032 13.34 -2.47 -3.92
N ASP A 1033 13.89 -3.69 -3.97
CA ASP A 1033 14.01 -4.58 -2.81
C ASP A 1033 14.81 -3.96 -1.63
N VAL A 1034 15.92 -3.28 -1.92
CA VAL A 1034 16.74 -2.58 -0.93
C VAL A 1034 16.14 -1.21 -0.59
N GLY A 1035 15.61 -0.48 -1.57
CA GLY A 1035 14.98 0.82 -1.37
C GLY A 1035 13.78 0.73 -0.45
N THR A 1036 12.87 -0.21 -0.69
CA THR A 1036 11.68 -0.51 0.11
C THR A 1036 12.03 -0.91 1.54
N ASN A 1037 13.16 -1.61 1.77
CA ASN A 1037 13.67 -1.89 3.12
C ASN A 1037 14.29 -0.67 3.84
N VAL A 1038 14.46 0.47 3.17
CA VAL A 1038 14.83 1.77 3.80
C VAL A 1038 13.65 2.76 3.78
N ILE A 1039 12.75 2.64 2.81
CA ILE A 1039 11.61 3.54 2.57
C ILE A 1039 10.37 3.12 3.35
N LEU A 1040 10.08 1.83 3.58
CA LEU A 1040 8.93 1.42 4.41
C LEU A 1040 9.09 1.86 5.87
N PHE A 1041 10.27 1.63 6.45
CA PHE A 1041 10.65 2.18 7.76
C PHE A 1041 10.90 3.70 7.70
N GLY A 1042 11.01 4.26 6.50
CA GLY A 1042 11.09 5.68 6.20
C GLY A 1042 9.75 6.33 5.80
N ILE A 1043 8.59 5.65 5.89
CA ILE A 1043 7.27 6.23 5.59
C ILE A 1043 6.96 7.40 6.52
N ASP A 1044 7.59 7.42 7.70
CA ASP A 1044 7.79 8.63 8.47
C ASP A 1044 8.81 9.58 7.77
N VAL A 1045 8.56 9.94 6.50
CA VAL A 1045 9.21 11.05 5.82
C VAL A 1045 8.96 12.33 6.62
N ARG A 1046 7.82 12.38 7.33
CA ARG A 1046 7.49 13.38 8.35
C ARG A 1046 8.53 13.43 9.48
N ALA A 1047 9.16 12.32 9.90
CA ALA A 1047 10.31 12.30 10.82
C ALA A 1047 11.57 12.90 10.18
N GLY A 1048 11.88 12.57 8.92
CA GLY A 1048 12.98 13.24 8.18
C GLY A 1048 12.78 14.76 8.11
N ILE A 1049 11.56 15.19 7.80
CA ILE A 1049 11.12 16.60 7.82
C ILE A 1049 11.10 17.17 9.25
N THR A 1050 10.99 16.33 10.28
CA THR A 1050 10.96 16.74 11.69
C THR A 1050 12.36 16.88 12.28
N ILE A 1051 13.30 16.04 11.88
CA ILE A 1051 14.74 16.15 12.14
C ILE A 1051 15.25 17.54 11.72
N PHE A 1052 14.71 18.11 10.64
CA PHE A 1052 14.94 19.51 10.22
C PHE A 1052 14.34 20.59 11.13
N LYS A 1053 13.32 20.30 11.96
CA LYS A 1053 12.69 21.28 12.86
C LYS A 1053 13.50 21.57 14.13
N LEU A 1054 14.47 20.70 14.49
CA LEU A 1054 15.02 20.62 15.85
C LEU A 1054 16.17 21.59 16.19
N ALA A 1055 16.76 22.26 15.20
CA ALA A 1055 18.09 22.89 15.31
C ALA A 1055 18.16 24.22 16.11
N ARG A 1056 17.33 24.40 17.16
CA ARG A 1056 17.15 25.68 17.87
C ARG A 1056 18.07 25.90 19.09
N ASN A 1057 18.71 24.86 19.64
CA ASN A 1057 19.61 25.00 20.79
C ASN A 1057 21.07 24.68 20.42
N LYS A 1058 22.02 25.40 21.02
CA LYS A 1058 23.43 25.36 20.67
C LYS A 1058 24.11 24.02 20.97
N GLU A 1059 23.78 23.42 22.11
CA GLU A 1059 24.27 22.08 22.50
C GLU A 1059 23.70 21.00 21.58
N THR A 1060 22.43 21.14 21.17
CA THR A 1060 21.78 20.31 20.16
C THR A 1060 22.42 20.48 18.78
N ALA A 1061 22.81 21.70 18.40
CA ALA A 1061 23.49 21.98 17.13
C ALA A 1061 24.90 21.37 17.07
N GLU A 1062 25.69 21.40 18.16
CA GLU A 1062 27.00 20.73 18.21
C GLU A 1062 26.90 19.20 18.22
N ALA A 1063 25.90 18.63 18.90
CA ALA A 1063 25.64 17.18 18.87
C ALA A 1063 25.14 16.72 17.49
N LEU A 1064 24.16 17.43 16.91
CA LEU A 1064 23.72 17.21 15.53
C LEU A 1064 24.91 17.29 14.57
N LYS A 1065 25.85 18.24 14.73
CA LYS A 1065 27.02 18.41 13.83
C LYS A 1065 27.83 17.13 13.58
N LYS A 1066 27.74 16.12 14.46
CA LYS A 1066 28.35 14.79 14.30
C LYS A 1066 27.44 13.74 13.65
N ALA A 1067 26.14 13.75 13.94
CA ALA A 1067 25.15 12.80 13.40
C ALA A 1067 24.59 13.22 12.02
N TRP A 1068 24.45 14.54 11.83
CA TRP A 1068 23.90 15.22 10.67
C TRP A 1068 24.57 14.85 9.33
N PRO A 1069 25.91 14.69 9.21
CA PRO A 1069 26.54 14.34 7.94
C PRO A 1069 26.00 13.05 7.31
N TYR A 1070 25.61 12.09 8.14
CA TYR A 1070 25.19 10.75 7.75
C TYR A 1070 23.72 10.68 7.32
N VAL A 1071 22.85 11.44 7.99
CA VAL A 1071 21.45 11.60 7.59
C VAL A 1071 21.36 12.47 6.33
N VAL A 1072 22.16 13.55 6.27
CA VAL A 1072 22.11 14.51 5.16
C VAL A 1072 22.76 13.96 3.89
N SER A 1073 23.79 13.12 3.94
CA SER A 1073 24.34 12.49 2.71
C SER A 1073 23.28 11.65 1.98
N PHE A 1074 22.53 10.83 2.72
CA PHE A 1074 21.41 10.04 2.23
C PHE A 1074 20.30 10.92 1.63
N PHE A 1075 19.75 11.86 2.41
CA PHE A 1075 18.68 12.74 1.92
C PHE A 1075 19.10 13.69 0.81
N ARG A 1076 20.37 14.11 0.71
CA ARG A 1076 20.88 15.01 -0.34
C ARG A 1076 20.93 14.34 -1.72
N TRP A 1077 20.93 13.01 -1.80
CA TRP A 1077 20.76 12.25 -3.04
C TRP A 1077 19.31 11.81 -3.28
N ALA A 1078 18.57 11.47 -2.21
CA ALA A 1078 17.17 11.07 -2.31
C ALA A 1078 16.23 12.24 -2.65
N TRP A 1079 16.42 13.44 -2.09
CA TRP A 1079 15.50 14.57 -2.24
C TRP A 1079 15.26 14.99 -3.71
N PRO A 1080 16.30 15.12 -4.58
CA PRO A 1080 16.08 15.38 -6.00
C PRO A 1080 15.40 14.24 -6.78
N LYS A 1081 15.25 13.05 -6.18
CA LYS A 1081 14.55 11.86 -6.68
C LYS A 1081 13.24 11.55 -5.91
N LEU A 1082 12.75 12.52 -5.13
CA LEU A 1082 11.45 12.49 -4.46
C LEU A 1082 10.56 13.68 -4.88
N ASP A 1083 11.16 14.73 -5.45
CA ASP A 1083 10.49 15.84 -6.16
C ASP A 1083 10.45 15.63 -7.70
N ASN A 1084 10.85 14.44 -8.20
CA ASN A 1084 10.67 13.94 -9.58
C ASN A 1084 10.31 12.44 -9.53
#